data_AF-A0A6L5QCT4-F1
#
_entry.id   AF-A0A6L5QCT4-F1
#
_cell.length_a   1.000
_cell.length_b   1.000
_cell.length_c   1.000
_cell.angle_alpha   90.00
_cell.angle_beta   90.00
_cell.angle_gamma   90.00
#
_symmetry.space_group_name_H-M   'P 1'
#
loop_
_entity.id
_entity.type
_entity.pdbx_description
1 polymer ?
#
loop_
_entity_poly.entity_id
_entity_poly.type
_entity_poly.pdbx_seq_one_letter_code
_entity_poly.pdbx_strand_id
1 'polypeptide(L)'
;MNELKKQLEESASKGDVNAMRSLALGYRKGEFGDSNAAQARNFLQQAISLGDEKSRFDLAVMYLAGDFGTRDFLRATALLEKAVESGDIYCIFKTALLYDDGELVDLDYEKAKILYEKAIALGDVDSMFNLALLYKYGKFGEPNLVKAKDLLELAAASGDADSLTVLAEMYRDGLGCERDSEKARELYEKAASQGHINSIFNLAIGHKNGLFGREDFTQAKLLLERATALGDADSMWSLALMYKQGQCGDPNIAKAKELLESAAALGHSSSMCTLGGFYSEGAFGEPDFQSAKRCFEDAAALDNSNAIFQLAYNYKNGKFGSVDKDSAKKYYERAVSLDHPVAMFNLGLMYRIGEFGSKDFKSANKLFLRAVALGHKKSALFVSNPMIADIVKSISNQGVEKYVVDEIEAVLEGLEEKFFQQRKRHIVEHPAKLAHFTTWQAIESILSLDAENSKTACLRQYHVDYMNDPSEGRRLLEFNALESAKKYPKAAEASVKLSELFDEYYFRSFEKNHPTTQLLPSVFTVSLTKESDRLDLWRAYGKDGHGYCLIMPTQPNNTSGDPVTIRDRRTSREFFSSETRSELDFNDSIGVPSLYWIKYSDEDVAHTLDSLGESLESIFELKNKVSIENWNQIAYCTTAILLEILYLFKDEQYSTEKEARALSVMNIGNSRIKMDERAPGHLYCETAPFLFKLKDSEIVLGPKVPTPAASIWNIRYRLSRLGIADKVTVRKSKVPYR
;
A
#
# COMPACT_ATOMS: atom_id res chain seq x y z
N MET A 1 6.16 -32.72 -43.82
CA MET A 1 4.75 -32.27 -44.00
C MET A 1 4.00 -33.09 -45.05
N ASN A 2 4.42 -33.13 -46.32
CA ASN A 2 3.72 -33.93 -47.34
C ASN A 2 3.67 -35.44 -47.04
N GLU A 3 4.74 -35.99 -46.44
CA GLU A 3 4.76 -37.39 -46.00
C GLU A 3 3.81 -37.66 -44.83
N LEU A 4 3.75 -36.75 -43.85
CA LEU A 4 2.84 -36.82 -42.71
C LEU A 4 1.37 -36.76 -43.18
N LYS A 5 1.06 -35.85 -44.10
CA LYS A 5 -0.27 -35.75 -44.72
C LYS A 5 -0.69 -37.07 -45.37
N LYS A 6 0.19 -37.66 -46.18
CA LYS A 6 -0.08 -38.93 -46.86
C LYS A 6 -0.32 -40.07 -45.87
N GLN A 7 0.48 -40.17 -44.81
CA GLN A 7 0.29 -41.16 -43.75
C GLN A 7 -1.05 -40.98 -43.01
N LEU A 8 -1.42 -39.74 -42.71
CA LEU A 8 -2.71 -39.43 -42.10
C LEU A 8 -3.88 -39.75 -43.04
N GLU A 9 -3.78 -39.45 -44.34
CA GLU A 9 -4.79 -39.79 -45.35
C GLU A 9 -4.97 -41.31 -45.50
N GLU A 10 -3.86 -42.06 -45.52
CA GLU A 10 -3.89 -43.52 -45.53
C GLU A 10 -4.55 -44.09 -44.25
N SER A 11 -4.26 -43.53 -43.07
CA SER A 11 -4.90 -43.96 -41.81
C SER A 11 -6.39 -43.59 -41.78
N ALA A 12 -6.74 -42.37 -42.18
CA ALA A 12 -8.11 -41.91 -42.29
C ALA A 12 -8.93 -42.78 -43.27
N SER A 13 -8.35 -43.22 -44.38
CA SER A 13 -9.02 -44.13 -45.34
C SER A 13 -9.38 -45.49 -44.73
N LYS A 14 -8.72 -45.88 -43.63
CA LYS A 14 -8.99 -47.10 -42.86
C LYS A 14 -9.97 -46.89 -41.70
N GLY A 15 -10.56 -45.69 -41.58
CA GLY A 15 -11.53 -45.35 -40.54
C GLY A 15 -10.93 -44.80 -39.24
N ASP A 16 -9.66 -44.40 -39.23
CA ASP A 16 -9.02 -43.80 -38.05
C ASP A 16 -9.53 -42.37 -37.81
N VAL A 17 -10.40 -42.22 -36.80
CA VAL A 17 -11.00 -40.93 -36.42
C VAL A 17 -9.98 -39.91 -35.91
N ASN A 18 -8.88 -40.35 -35.28
CA ASN A 18 -7.82 -39.43 -34.84
C ASN A 18 -7.08 -38.85 -36.03
N ALA A 19 -6.77 -39.70 -37.03
CA ALA A 19 -6.16 -39.24 -38.27
C ALA A 19 -7.08 -38.26 -39.03
N MET A 20 -8.39 -38.52 -39.07
CA MET A 20 -9.37 -37.60 -39.66
C MET A 20 -9.40 -36.24 -38.94
N ARG A 21 -9.38 -36.21 -37.60
CA ARG A 21 -9.30 -34.96 -36.82
C ARG A 21 -8.00 -34.21 -37.05
N SER A 22 -6.87 -34.90 -37.05
CA SER A 22 -5.56 -34.30 -37.33
C SER A 22 -5.51 -33.71 -38.74
N LEU A 23 -6.07 -34.41 -39.74
CA LEU A 23 -6.22 -33.86 -41.08
C LEU A 23 -7.08 -32.61 -41.08
N ALA A 24 -8.22 -32.63 -40.39
CA ALA A 24 -9.10 -31.48 -40.32
C ALA A 24 -8.43 -30.25 -39.71
N LEU A 25 -7.72 -30.42 -38.60
CA LEU A 25 -6.98 -29.33 -37.94
C LEU A 25 -5.86 -28.80 -38.84
N GLY A 26 -5.11 -29.68 -39.51
CA GLY A 26 -4.04 -29.27 -40.42
C GLY A 26 -4.59 -28.53 -41.65
N TYR A 27 -5.73 -28.97 -42.22
CA TYR A 27 -6.41 -28.26 -43.30
C TYR A 27 -6.97 -26.91 -42.85
N ARG A 28 -7.53 -26.82 -41.65
CA ARG A 28 -8.01 -25.55 -41.06
C ARG A 28 -6.86 -24.53 -40.91
N LYS A 29 -5.70 -24.97 -40.42
CA LYS A 29 -4.52 -24.13 -40.17
C LYS A 29 -3.66 -23.83 -41.40
N GLY A 30 -3.90 -24.50 -42.53
CA GLY A 30 -3.05 -24.38 -43.72
C GLY A 30 -1.69 -25.11 -43.59
N GLU A 31 -1.63 -26.16 -42.78
CA GLU A 31 -0.41 -26.96 -42.62
C GLU A 31 -0.12 -27.86 -43.83
N PHE A 32 -1.11 -28.04 -44.71
CA PHE A 32 -1.08 -28.89 -45.90
C PHE A 32 -1.23 -28.12 -47.22
N GLY A 33 -0.96 -26.81 -47.21
CA GLY A 33 -1.21 -25.87 -48.31
C GLY A 33 -2.06 -24.70 -47.83
N ASP A 34 -2.87 -24.11 -48.71
CA ASP A 34 -3.82 -23.08 -48.27
C ASP A 34 -4.86 -23.64 -47.30
N SER A 35 -5.33 -22.81 -46.36
CA SER A 35 -6.41 -23.19 -45.45
C SER A 35 -7.63 -23.65 -46.24
N ASN A 36 -8.17 -24.82 -45.87
CA ASN A 36 -9.30 -25.43 -46.54
C ASN A 36 -10.34 -25.91 -45.52
N ALA A 37 -11.19 -24.98 -45.09
CA ALA A 37 -12.27 -25.27 -44.15
C ALA A 37 -13.25 -26.33 -44.69
N ALA A 38 -13.51 -26.37 -46.01
CA ALA A 38 -14.42 -27.35 -46.59
C ALA A 38 -13.87 -28.79 -46.46
N GLN A 39 -12.58 -29.00 -46.73
CA GLN A 39 -11.93 -30.29 -46.50
C GLN A 39 -11.88 -30.65 -45.02
N ALA A 40 -11.56 -29.69 -44.15
CA ALA A 40 -11.59 -29.91 -42.70
C ALA A 40 -12.97 -30.35 -42.22
N ARG A 41 -14.04 -29.69 -42.68
CA ARG A 41 -15.43 -30.09 -42.39
C ARG A 41 -15.74 -31.50 -42.85
N ASN A 42 -15.31 -31.89 -44.06
CA ASN A 42 -15.59 -33.22 -44.58
C ASN A 42 -14.95 -34.31 -43.72
N PHE A 43 -13.70 -34.13 -43.30
CA PHE A 43 -13.03 -35.08 -42.40
C PHE A 43 -13.69 -35.14 -41.03
N LEU A 44 -14.08 -34.00 -40.44
CA LEU A 44 -14.82 -33.98 -39.17
C LEU A 44 -16.19 -34.67 -39.30
N GLN A 45 -16.92 -34.45 -40.40
CA GLN A 45 -18.20 -35.11 -40.64
C GLN A 45 -18.05 -36.63 -40.81
N GLN A 46 -17.00 -37.09 -41.48
CA GLN A 46 -16.67 -38.52 -41.57
C GLN A 46 -16.38 -39.11 -40.18
N ALA A 47 -15.54 -38.45 -39.38
CA ALA A 47 -15.22 -38.89 -38.03
C ALA A 47 -16.47 -38.92 -37.12
N ILE A 48 -17.34 -37.90 -37.20
CA ILE A 48 -18.63 -37.86 -36.49
C ILE A 48 -19.51 -39.05 -36.91
N SER A 49 -19.55 -39.41 -38.20
CA SER A 49 -20.34 -40.55 -38.68
C SER A 49 -19.84 -41.91 -38.18
N LEU A 50 -18.56 -41.97 -37.78
CA LEU A 50 -17.93 -43.12 -37.13
C LEU A 50 -18.04 -43.08 -35.59
N GLY A 51 -18.78 -42.12 -35.04
CA GLY A 51 -19.04 -42.00 -33.59
C GLY A 51 -18.05 -41.14 -32.81
N ASP A 52 -17.17 -40.38 -33.47
CA ASP A 52 -16.23 -39.51 -32.77
C ASP A 52 -16.88 -38.18 -32.35
N GLU A 53 -17.08 -38.05 -31.05
CA GLU A 53 -17.72 -36.90 -30.40
C GLU A 53 -16.82 -35.66 -30.37
N LYS A 54 -15.50 -35.86 -30.30
CA LYS A 54 -14.54 -34.76 -30.26
C LYS A 54 -14.52 -33.98 -31.59
N SER A 55 -14.70 -34.66 -32.71
CA SER A 55 -14.90 -34.02 -34.02
C SER A 55 -16.16 -33.17 -34.08
N ARG A 56 -17.20 -33.54 -33.31
CA ARG A 56 -18.42 -32.74 -33.20
C ARG A 56 -18.16 -31.41 -32.52
N PHE A 57 -17.40 -31.44 -31.43
CA PHE A 57 -16.91 -30.23 -30.77
C PHE A 57 -16.03 -29.39 -31.70
N ASP A 58 -15.03 -29.99 -32.36
CA ASP A 58 -14.13 -29.27 -33.27
C ASP A 58 -14.90 -28.60 -34.41
N LEU A 59 -15.92 -29.27 -34.96
CA LEU A 59 -16.79 -28.71 -36.00
C LEU A 59 -17.64 -27.55 -35.47
N ALA A 60 -18.13 -27.62 -34.24
CA ALA A 60 -18.84 -26.52 -33.60
C ALA A 60 -17.94 -25.28 -33.45
N VAL A 61 -16.69 -25.46 -33.00
CA VAL A 61 -15.70 -24.37 -32.90
C VAL A 61 -15.43 -23.73 -34.26
N MET A 62 -15.35 -24.50 -35.34
CA MET A 62 -15.20 -23.94 -36.69
C MET A 62 -16.40 -23.07 -37.11
N TYR A 63 -17.63 -23.47 -36.75
CA TYR A 63 -18.81 -22.64 -36.98
C TYR A 63 -18.82 -21.36 -36.13
N LEU A 64 -18.36 -21.40 -34.88
CA LEU A 64 -18.23 -20.23 -34.01
C LEU A 64 -17.12 -19.27 -34.47
N ALA A 65 -16.01 -19.80 -34.97
CA ALA A 65 -14.90 -19.02 -35.50
C ALA A 65 -15.25 -18.33 -36.83
N GLY A 66 -16.29 -18.80 -37.53
CA GLY A 66 -16.68 -18.28 -38.84
C GLY A 66 -15.85 -18.84 -39.99
N ASP A 67 -15.22 -20.01 -39.81
CA ASP A 67 -14.34 -20.65 -40.80
C ASP A 67 -15.06 -20.98 -42.12
N PHE A 68 -16.39 -20.98 -42.12
CA PHE A 68 -17.24 -21.23 -43.28
C PHE A 68 -17.85 -19.95 -43.88
N GLY A 69 -17.27 -18.79 -43.59
CA GLY A 69 -17.61 -17.48 -44.16
C GLY A 69 -18.22 -16.52 -43.15
N THR A 70 -19.25 -16.95 -42.42
CA THR A 70 -19.84 -16.18 -41.31
C THR A 70 -20.06 -17.10 -40.11
N ARG A 71 -20.10 -16.53 -38.90
CA ARG A 71 -20.36 -17.30 -37.67
C ARG A 71 -21.77 -17.89 -37.71
N ASP A 72 -21.88 -19.19 -37.44
CA ASP A 72 -23.15 -19.91 -37.40
C ASP A 72 -23.40 -20.46 -35.99
N PHE A 73 -23.93 -19.59 -35.13
CA PHE A 73 -24.21 -19.94 -33.74
C PHE A 73 -25.23 -21.06 -33.61
N LEU A 74 -26.25 -21.10 -34.47
CA LEU A 74 -27.32 -22.09 -34.39
C LEU A 74 -26.80 -23.51 -34.66
N ARG A 75 -25.95 -23.67 -35.69
CA ARG A 75 -25.32 -24.98 -35.96
C ARG A 75 -24.30 -25.33 -34.89
N ALA A 76 -23.52 -24.36 -34.42
CA ALA A 76 -22.54 -24.59 -33.37
C ALA A 76 -23.20 -25.07 -32.07
N THR A 77 -24.25 -24.38 -31.58
CA THR A 77 -24.93 -24.76 -30.34
C THR A 77 -25.57 -26.14 -30.45
N ALA A 78 -26.22 -26.46 -31.57
CA ALA A 78 -26.79 -27.79 -31.79
C ALA A 78 -25.73 -28.91 -31.81
N LEU A 79 -24.52 -28.62 -32.29
CA LEU A 79 -23.39 -29.56 -32.26
C LEU A 79 -22.81 -29.70 -30.84
N LEU A 80 -22.66 -28.60 -30.10
CA LEU A 80 -22.19 -28.60 -28.72
C LEU A 80 -23.16 -29.34 -27.80
N GLU A 81 -24.47 -29.11 -27.92
CA GLU A 81 -25.50 -29.80 -27.16
C GLU A 81 -25.41 -31.31 -27.36
N LYS A 82 -25.33 -31.77 -28.61
CA LYS A 82 -25.14 -33.19 -28.93
C LYS A 82 -23.82 -33.75 -28.41
N ALA A 83 -22.75 -32.96 -28.43
CA ALA A 83 -21.46 -33.37 -27.89
C ALA A 83 -21.52 -33.53 -26.36
N VAL A 84 -22.23 -32.64 -25.66
CA VAL A 84 -22.47 -32.69 -24.20
C VAL A 84 -23.44 -33.82 -23.82
N GLU A 85 -24.46 -34.10 -24.64
CA GLU A 85 -25.42 -35.20 -24.46
C GLU A 85 -24.76 -36.57 -24.59
N SER A 86 -23.69 -36.69 -25.38
CA SER A 86 -22.93 -37.94 -25.52
C SER A 86 -22.33 -38.45 -24.21
N GLY A 87 -22.14 -37.57 -23.22
CA GLY A 87 -21.49 -37.89 -21.96
C GLY A 87 -19.96 -37.92 -22.01
N ASP A 88 -19.34 -37.59 -23.15
CA ASP A 88 -17.88 -37.51 -23.28
C ASP A 88 -17.32 -36.37 -22.41
N ILE A 89 -16.47 -36.73 -21.44
CA ILE A 89 -15.91 -35.80 -20.45
C ILE A 89 -15.16 -34.65 -21.13
N TYR A 90 -14.36 -34.96 -22.16
CA TYR A 90 -13.60 -33.95 -22.90
C TYR A 90 -14.54 -32.94 -23.57
N CYS A 91 -15.61 -33.39 -24.22
CA CYS A 91 -16.59 -32.50 -24.85
C CYS A 91 -17.32 -31.64 -23.82
N ILE A 92 -17.71 -32.21 -22.68
CA ILE A 92 -18.38 -31.47 -21.60
C ILE A 92 -17.45 -30.38 -21.05
N PHE A 93 -16.21 -30.75 -20.67
CA PHE A 93 -15.21 -29.82 -20.16
C PHE A 93 -14.85 -28.72 -21.16
N LYS A 94 -14.59 -29.08 -22.42
CA LYS A 94 -14.25 -28.09 -23.47
C LYS A 94 -15.43 -27.17 -23.79
N THR A 95 -16.66 -27.65 -23.69
CA THR A 95 -17.85 -26.80 -23.83
C THR A 95 -18.00 -25.87 -22.63
N ALA A 96 -17.66 -26.32 -21.41
CA ALA A 96 -17.64 -25.46 -20.23
C ALA A 96 -16.63 -24.31 -20.41
N LEU A 97 -15.41 -24.62 -20.84
CA LEU A 97 -14.36 -23.62 -21.12
C LEU A 97 -14.80 -22.58 -22.17
N LEU A 98 -15.55 -22.97 -23.21
CA LEU A 98 -16.05 -22.01 -24.20
C LEU A 98 -16.94 -20.94 -23.55
N TYR A 99 -17.85 -21.36 -22.65
CA TYR A 99 -18.76 -20.44 -21.95
C TYR A 99 -18.06 -19.63 -20.85
N ASP A 100 -16.97 -20.16 -20.29
CA ASP A 100 -16.14 -19.52 -19.25
C ASP A 100 -15.23 -18.43 -19.84
N ASP A 101 -14.61 -18.68 -20.99
CA ASP A 101 -13.66 -17.78 -21.65
C ASP A 101 -14.36 -16.65 -22.44
N GLY A 102 -15.49 -16.98 -23.09
CA GLY A 102 -16.30 -15.98 -23.79
C GLY A 102 -15.73 -15.43 -25.11
N GLU A 103 -14.61 -15.98 -25.62
CA GLU A 103 -14.02 -15.51 -26.90
C GLU A 103 -14.89 -15.83 -28.12
N LEU A 104 -15.52 -17.01 -28.13
CA LEU A 104 -16.26 -17.55 -29.28
C LEU A 104 -17.79 -17.57 -29.08
N VAL A 105 -18.25 -17.52 -27.83
CA VAL A 105 -19.67 -17.47 -27.43
C VAL A 105 -19.82 -16.39 -26.37
N ASP A 106 -21.05 -15.90 -26.14
CA ASP A 106 -21.28 -14.99 -25.03
C ASP A 106 -20.93 -15.67 -23.69
N LEU A 107 -20.24 -14.93 -22.84
CA LEU A 107 -19.83 -15.34 -21.50
C LEU A 107 -21.05 -15.79 -20.67
N ASP A 108 -21.03 -17.02 -20.18
CA ASP A 108 -22.12 -17.60 -19.40
C ASP A 108 -21.57 -18.51 -18.29
N TYR A 109 -21.24 -17.89 -17.16
CA TYR A 109 -20.67 -18.60 -16.01
C TYR A 109 -21.63 -19.64 -15.43
N GLU A 110 -22.94 -19.40 -15.40
CA GLU A 110 -23.89 -20.39 -14.86
C GLU A 110 -23.96 -21.64 -15.76
N LYS A 111 -23.90 -21.46 -17.09
CA LYS A 111 -23.82 -22.60 -18.01
C LYS A 111 -22.47 -23.31 -17.90
N ALA A 112 -21.37 -22.57 -17.79
CA ALA A 112 -20.04 -23.14 -17.55
C ALA A 112 -20.01 -23.96 -16.25
N LYS A 113 -20.59 -23.44 -15.16
CA LYS A 113 -20.72 -24.12 -13.88
C LYS A 113 -21.48 -25.43 -13.97
N ILE A 114 -22.64 -25.45 -14.62
CA ILE A 114 -23.43 -26.68 -14.79
C ILE A 114 -22.61 -27.73 -15.55
N LEU A 115 -21.88 -27.32 -16.59
CA LEU A 115 -21.05 -28.23 -17.38
C LEU A 115 -19.82 -28.70 -16.59
N TYR A 116 -19.16 -27.82 -15.83
CA TYR A 116 -18.08 -28.22 -14.93
C TYR A 116 -18.57 -29.20 -13.86
N GLU A 117 -19.71 -28.94 -13.21
CA GLU A 117 -20.31 -29.87 -12.23
C GLU A 117 -20.61 -31.24 -12.88
N LYS A 118 -21.08 -31.24 -14.14
CA LYS A 118 -21.31 -32.48 -14.91
C LYS A 118 -19.99 -33.21 -15.21
N ALA A 119 -18.93 -32.51 -15.60
CA ALA A 119 -17.61 -33.10 -15.85
C ALA A 119 -16.96 -33.62 -14.56
N ILE A 120 -17.08 -32.88 -13.45
CA ILE A 120 -16.62 -33.29 -12.11
C ILE A 120 -17.31 -34.59 -11.67
N ALA A 121 -18.63 -34.71 -11.90
CA ALA A 121 -19.37 -35.93 -11.59
C ALA A 121 -18.88 -37.16 -12.39
N LEU A 122 -18.18 -36.94 -13.50
CA LEU A 122 -17.54 -37.97 -14.32
C LEU A 122 -16.04 -38.15 -13.99
N GLY A 123 -15.51 -37.42 -13.00
CA GLY A 123 -14.13 -37.53 -12.52
C GLY A 123 -13.13 -36.57 -13.16
N ASP A 124 -13.58 -35.50 -13.82
CA ASP A 124 -12.70 -34.52 -14.45
C ASP A 124 -12.05 -33.58 -13.42
N VAL A 125 -10.73 -33.66 -13.28
CA VAL A 125 -9.95 -32.88 -12.32
C VAL A 125 -9.78 -31.42 -12.77
N ASP A 126 -9.60 -31.19 -14.07
CA ASP A 126 -9.47 -29.83 -14.64
C ASP A 126 -10.73 -29.01 -14.37
N SER A 127 -11.91 -29.63 -14.47
CA SER A 127 -13.18 -28.99 -14.13
C SER A 127 -13.29 -28.63 -12.64
N MET A 128 -12.74 -29.46 -11.74
CA MET A 128 -12.68 -29.12 -10.31
C MET A 128 -11.86 -27.84 -10.08
N PHE A 129 -10.69 -27.75 -10.71
CA PHE A 129 -9.80 -26.58 -10.63
C PHE A 129 -10.47 -25.33 -11.21
N ASN A 130 -10.99 -25.39 -12.44
CA ASN A 130 -11.62 -24.24 -13.10
C ASN A 130 -12.85 -23.76 -12.33
N LEU A 131 -13.73 -24.67 -11.89
CA LEU A 131 -14.88 -24.29 -11.07
C LEU A 131 -14.47 -23.68 -9.74
N ALA A 132 -13.38 -24.16 -9.12
CA ALA A 132 -12.85 -23.56 -7.91
C ALA A 132 -12.38 -22.12 -8.13
N LEU A 133 -11.73 -21.82 -9.25
CA LEU A 133 -11.34 -20.44 -9.61
C LEU A 133 -12.56 -19.54 -9.79
N LEU A 134 -13.64 -20.03 -10.43
CA LEU A 134 -14.89 -19.27 -10.56
C LEU A 134 -15.51 -18.91 -9.21
N TYR A 135 -15.49 -19.85 -8.25
CA TYR A 135 -15.92 -19.56 -6.88
C TYR A 135 -14.97 -18.60 -6.15
N LYS A 136 -13.65 -18.77 -6.31
CA LYS A 136 -12.61 -17.93 -5.69
C LYS A 136 -12.74 -16.47 -6.12
N TYR A 137 -13.05 -16.22 -7.40
CA TYR A 137 -13.16 -14.88 -7.98
C TYR A 137 -14.60 -14.33 -8.05
N GLY A 138 -15.56 -14.97 -7.37
CA GLY A 138 -16.93 -14.45 -7.29
C GLY A 138 -17.66 -14.37 -8.65
N LYS A 139 -17.41 -15.30 -9.57
CA LYS A 139 -18.07 -15.26 -10.90
C LYS A 139 -19.58 -15.56 -10.84
N PHE A 140 -20.08 -16.00 -9.69
CA PHE A 140 -21.50 -16.24 -9.39
C PHE A 140 -22.08 -15.25 -8.37
N GLY A 141 -21.41 -14.11 -8.12
CA GLY A 141 -21.77 -13.14 -7.07
C GLY A 141 -20.61 -12.88 -6.11
N GLU A 142 -20.86 -12.87 -4.80
CA GLU A 142 -19.76 -12.73 -3.83
C GLU A 142 -18.84 -13.98 -3.83
N PRO A 143 -17.51 -13.83 -3.72
CA PRO A 143 -16.57 -14.96 -3.65
C PRO A 143 -16.97 -16.02 -2.61
N ASN A 144 -16.94 -17.30 -3.02
CA ASN A 144 -17.19 -18.43 -2.13
C ASN A 144 -15.89 -19.22 -1.90
N LEU A 145 -15.05 -18.70 -1.01
CA LEU A 145 -13.72 -19.26 -0.74
C LEU A 145 -13.78 -20.66 -0.12
N VAL A 146 -14.85 -21.01 0.60
CA VAL A 146 -15.03 -22.36 1.18
C VAL A 146 -15.24 -23.38 0.07
N LYS A 147 -16.18 -23.13 -0.85
CA LYS A 147 -16.41 -24.03 -2.00
C LYS A 147 -15.19 -24.11 -2.91
N ALA A 148 -14.50 -23.00 -3.14
CA ALA A 148 -13.25 -22.99 -3.91
C ALA A 148 -12.20 -23.92 -3.26
N LYS A 149 -12.02 -23.80 -1.94
CA LYS A 149 -11.11 -24.65 -1.17
C LYS A 149 -11.48 -26.13 -1.27
N ASP A 150 -12.75 -26.47 -1.07
CA ASP A 150 -13.20 -27.87 -1.08
C ASP A 150 -12.94 -28.53 -2.44
N LEU A 151 -13.23 -27.83 -3.54
CA LEU A 151 -12.94 -28.30 -4.90
C LEU A 151 -11.44 -28.44 -5.17
N LEU A 152 -10.63 -27.48 -4.69
CA LEU A 152 -9.17 -27.55 -4.80
C LEU A 152 -8.59 -28.69 -3.96
N GLU A 153 -9.15 -29.00 -2.79
CA GLU A 153 -8.74 -30.16 -1.98
C GLU A 153 -9.00 -31.48 -2.71
N LEU A 154 -10.13 -31.59 -3.42
CA LEU A 154 -10.44 -32.76 -4.26
C LEU A 154 -9.48 -32.89 -5.45
N ALA A 155 -9.23 -31.78 -6.15
CA ALA A 155 -8.30 -31.77 -7.29
C ALA A 155 -6.85 -32.05 -6.85
N ALA A 156 -6.41 -31.43 -5.75
CA ALA A 156 -5.10 -31.66 -5.16
C ALA A 156 -4.92 -33.11 -4.65
N ALA A 157 -5.98 -33.75 -4.16
CA ALA A 157 -5.95 -35.17 -3.79
C ALA A 157 -5.69 -36.09 -5.01
N SER A 158 -6.04 -35.64 -6.21
CA SER A 158 -5.74 -36.31 -7.48
C SER A 158 -4.34 -36.01 -8.00
N GLY A 159 -3.54 -35.22 -7.25
CA GLY A 159 -2.17 -34.87 -7.58
C GLY A 159 -2.02 -33.67 -8.50
N ASP A 160 -3.10 -32.94 -8.81
CA ASP A 160 -3.06 -31.78 -9.70
C ASP A 160 -2.16 -30.66 -9.13
N ALA A 161 -1.12 -30.29 -9.89
CA ALA A 161 -0.08 -29.38 -9.43
C ALA A 161 -0.59 -27.95 -9.29
N ASP A 162 -1.44 -27.48 -10.21
CA ASP A 162 -2.05 -26.15 -10.17
C ASP A 162 -2.97 -26.02 -8.94
N SER A 163 -3.80 -27.02 -8.68
CA SER A 163 -4.64 -27.07 -7.49
C SER A 163 -3.84 -27.11 -6.20
N LEU A 164 -2.76 -27.89 -6.15
CA LEU A 164 -1.83 -27.91 -5.01
C LEU A 164 -1.23 -26.51 -4.77
N THR A 165 -0.84 -25.79 -5.82
CA THR A 165 -0.31 -24.41 -5.71
C THR A 165 -1.36 -23.45 -5.16
N VAL A 166 -2.55 -23.40 -5.78
CA VAL A 166 -3.60 -22.45 -5.37
C VAL A 166 -4.10 -22.77 -3.96
N LEU A 167 -4.22 -24.04 -3.60
CA LEU A 167 -4.57 -24.45 -2.24
C LEU A 167 -3.49 -24.02 -1.22
N ALA A 168 -2.21 -24.13 -1.59
CA ALA A 168 -1.12 -23.65 -0.74
C ALA A 168 -1.17 -22.12 -0.53
N GLU A 169 -1.53 -21.35 -1.56
CA GLU A 169 -1.76 -19.90 -1.45
C GLU A 169 -2.92 -19.59 -0.51
N MET A 170 -4.03 -20.33 -0.61
CA MET A 170 -5.19 -20.15 0.29
C MET A 170 -4.81 -20.40 1.75
N TYR A 171 -4.03 -21.45 2.04
CA TYR A 171 -3.50 -21.70 3.38
C TYR A 171 -2.50 -20.63 3.86
N ARG A 172 -1.63 -20.14 2.98
CA ARG A 172 -0.67 -19.05 3.28
C ARG A 172 -1.39 -17.77 3.71
N ASP A 173 -2.47 -17.42 3.02
CA ASP A 173 -3.15 -16.15 3.17
C ASP A 173 -4.32 -16.23 4.15
N GLY A 174 -4.86 -17.42 4.41
CA GLY A 174 -6.04 -17.65 5.24
C GLY A 174 -7.35 -17.40 4.48
N LEU A 175 -7.37 -17.72 3.18
CA LEU A 175 -8.53 -17.50 2.31
C LEU A 175 -9.47 -18.70 2.41
N GLY A 176 -10.65 -18.51 3.00
CA GLY A 176 -11.63 -19.59 3.20
C GLY A 176 -11.25 -20.60 4.29
N CYS A 177 -10.16 -20.37 5.02
CA CYS A 177 -9.71 -21.20 6.14
C CYS A 177 -8.79 -20.42 7.09
N GLU A 178 -8.42 -21.01 8.22
CA GLU A 178 -7.35 -20.47 9.06
C GLU A 178 -6.02 -20.52 8.31
N ARG A 179 -5.18 -19.49 8.55
CA ARG A 179 -3.83 -19.44 7.99
C ARG A 179 -2.98 -20.57 8.56
N ASP A 180 -2.37 -21.36 7.68
CA ASP A 180 -1.48 -22.45 8.03
C ASP A 180 -0.27 -22.45 7.08
N SER A 181 0.84 -21.87 7.55
CA SER A 181 2.07 -21.80 6.77
C SER A 181 2.71 -23.16 6.55
N GLU A 182 2.53 -24.10 7.46
CA GLU A 182 3.17 -25.41 7.37
C GLU A 182 2.44 -26.30 6.36
N LYS A 183 1.10 -26.29 6.40
CA LYS A 183 0.30 -26.94 5.36
C LYS A 183 0.54 -26.32 3.98
N ALA A 184 0.69 -24.99 3.89
CA ALA A 184 1.09 -24.33 2.65
C ALA A 184 2.46 -24.85 2.15
N ARG A 185 3.45 -24.99 3.04
CA ARG A 185 4.78 -25.54 2.71
C ARG A 185 4.67 -26.94 2.11
N GLU A 186 3.95 -27.85 2.77
CA GLU A 186 3.78 -29.23 2.31
C GLU A 186 3.14 -29.31 0.92
N LEU A 187 2.13 -28.49 0.66
CA LEU A 187 1.43 -28.44 -0.62
C LEU A 187 2.33 -27.87 -1.73
N TYR A 188 3.07 -26.79 -1.46
CA TYR A 188 4.08 -26.29 -2.38
C TYR A 188 5.17 -27.32 -2.66
N GLU A 189 5.66 -28.04 -1.65
CA GLU A 189 6.67 -29.10 -1.82
C GLU A 189 6.16 -30.23 -2.71
N LYS A 190 4.90 -30.65 -2.54
CA LYS A 190 4.27 -31.66 -3.40
C LYS A 190 4.22 -31.20 -4.86
N ALA A 191 3.70 -30.00 -5.14
CA ALA A 191 3.67 -29.46 -6.49
C ALA A 191 5.08 -29.21 -7.07
N ALA A 192 6.01 -28.72 -6.25
CA ALA A 192 7.40 -28.51 -6.64
C ALA A 192 8.11 -29.83 -6.96
N SER A 193 7.76 -30.93 -6.30
CA SER A 193 8.31 -32.26 -6.62
C SER A 193 7.92 -32.74 -8.02
N GLN A 194 6.78 -32.27 -8.54
CA GLN A 194 6.31 -32.52 -9.91
C GLN A 194 6.93 -31.57 -10.95
N GLY A 195 7.78 -30.64 -10.52
CA GLY A 195 8.41 -29.65 -11.41
C GLY A 195 7.57 -28.40 -11.65
N HIS A 196 6.50 -28.18 -10.88
CA HIS A 196 5.65 -27.01 -11.05
C HIS A 196 6.39 -25.71 -10.68
N ILE A 197 6.65 -24.88 -11.69
CA ILE A 197 7.54 -23.70 -11.58
C ILE A 197 7.02 -22.71 -10.55
N ASN A 198 5.73 -22.35 -10.60
CA ASN A 198 5.13 -21.39 -9.66
C ASN A 198 5.22 -21.87 -8.21
N SER A 199 5.08 -23.18 -7.96
CA SER A 199 5.28 -23.74 -6.62
C SER A 199 6.72 -23.71 -6.16
N ILE A 200 7.67 -24.03 -7.05
CA ILE A 200 9.11 -23.95 -6.73
C ILE A 200 9.46 -22.51 -6.35
N PHE A 201 9.00 -21.53 -7.15
CA PHE A 201 9.20 -20.12 -6.87
C PHE A 201 8.55 -19.68 -5.54
N ASN A 202 7.26 -19.97 -5.35
CA ASN A 202 6.54 -19.58 -4.14
C ASN A 202 7.13 -20.22 -2.87
N LEU A 203 7.58 -21.48 -2.95
CA LEU A 203 8.30 -22.15 -1.87
C LEU A 203 9.61 -21.42 -1.56
N ALA A 204 10.37 -21.03 -2.59
CA ALA A 204 11.61 -20.29 -2.42
C ALA A 204 11.41 -18.93 -1.76
N ILE A 205 10.40 -18.17 -2.20
CA ILE A 205 10.03 -16.89 -1.60
C ILE A 205 9.53 -17.08 -0.17
N GLY A 206 8.80 -18.16 0.11
CA GLY A 206 8.39 -18.54 1.46
C GLY A 206 9.58 -18.75 2.40
N HIS A 207 10.61 -19.49 1.97
CA HIS A 207 11.86 -19.64 2.72
C HIS A 207 12.61 -18.32 2.88
N LYS A 208 12.74 -17.53 1.80
CA LYS A 208 13.42 -16.22 1.82
C LYS A 208 12.81 -15.27 2.85
N ASN A 209 11.48 -15.24 2.94
CA ASN A 209 10.75 -14.30 3.80
C ASN A 209 10.45 -14.87 5.19
N GLY A 210 10.92 -16.09 5.52
CA GLY A 210 10.64 -16.74 6.80
C GLY A 210 9.17 -17.11 7.00
N LEU A 211 8.41 -17.36 5.93
CA LEU A 211 7.01 -17.79 6.01
C LEU A 211 6.87 -19.10 6.78
N PHE A 212 7.86 -20.00 6.64
CA PHE A 212 7.89 -21.34 7.23
C PHE A 212 8.75 -21.43 8.49
N GLY A 213 8.93 -20.32 9.21
CA GLY A 213 9.75 -20.25 10.42
C GLY A 213 10.76 -19.12 10.36
N ARG A 214 12.06 -19.45 10.35
CA ARG A 214 13.13 -18.46 10.15
C ARG A 214 13.44 -18.32 8.66
N GLU A 215 13.98 -17.17 8.28
CA GLU A 215 14.51 -16.94 6.93
C GLU A 215 15.58 -18.00 6.61
N ASP A 216 15.44 -18.66 5.47
CA ASP A 216 16.38 -19.67 4.97
C ASP A 216 16.79 -19.31 3.54
N PHE A 217 17.85 -18.50 3.43
CA PHE A 217 18.37 -18.08 2.14
C PHE A 217 19.06 -19.21 1.37
N THR A 218 19.52 -20.27 2.05
CA THR A 218 20.15 -21.41 1.39
C THR A 218 19.12 -22.22 0.63
N GLN A 219 17.99 -22.56 1.27
CA GLN A 219 16.88 -23.24 0.59
C GLN A 219 16.25 -22.36 -0.49
N ALA A 220 16.04 -21.07 -0.21
CA ALA A 220 15.51 -20.14 -1.19
C ALA A 220 16.41 -20.08 -2.44
N LYS A 221 17.73 -19.99 -2.27
CA LYS A 221 18.69 -20.00 -3.38
C LYS A 221 18.58 -21.28 -4.22
N LEU A 222 18.61 -22.45 -3.60
CA LEU A 222 18.56 -23.74 -4.31
C LEU A 222 17.27 -23.89 -5.13
N LEU A 223 16.14 -23.48 -4.57
CA LEU A 223 14.85 -23.53 -5.26
C LEU A 223 14.77 -22.52 -6.41
N LEU A 224 15.28 -21.30 -6.23
CA LEU A 224 15.34 -20.30 -7.30
C LEU A 224 16.31 -20.72 -8.42
N GLU A 225 17.44 -21.36 -8.10
CA GLU A 225 18.35 -21.95 -9.11
C GLU A 225 17.64 -23.05 -9.91
N ARG A 226 16.85 -23.88 -9.24
CA ARG A 226 16.03 -24.91 -9.89
C ARG A 226 14.97 -24.31 -10.82
N ALA A 227 14.23 -23.31 -10.38
CA ALA A 227 13.22 -22.64 -11.23
C ALA A 227 13.88 -21.85 -12.38
N THR A 228 15.03 -21.22 -12.13
CA THR A 228 15.84 -20.57 -13.17
C THR A 228 16.28 -21.56 -14.26
N ALA A 229 16.68 -22.78 -13.87
CA ALA A 229 17.04 -23.83 -14.83
C ALA A 229 15.85 -24.31 -15.68
N LEU A 230 14.62 -24.08 -15.24
CA LEU A 230 13.38 -24.33 -15.98
C LEU A 230 12.95 -23.12 -16.85
N GLY A 231 13.74 -22.04 -16.87
CA GLY A 231 13.47 -20.85 -17.68
C GLY A 231 12.62 -19.78 -16.99
N ASP A 232 12.42 -19.86 -15.67
CA ASP A 232 11.58 -18.91 -14.94
C ASP A 232 12.26 -17.55 -14.73
N ALA A 233 11.74 -16.50 -15.38
CA ALA A 233 12.35 -15.18 -15.36
C ALA A 233 12.14 -14.43 -14.02
N ASP A 234 11.04 -14.69 -13.32
CA ASP A 234 10.79 -14.16 -11.97
C ASP A 234 11.80 -14.72 -10.95
N SER A 235 12.14 -16.01 -11.07
CA SER A 235 13.18 -16.65 -10.27
C SER A 235 14.57 -16.08 -10.56
N MET A 236 14.90 -15.88 -11.83
CA MET A 236 16.16 -15.23 -12.23
C MET A 236 16.28 -13.84 -11.59
N TRP A 237 15.23 -13.03 -11.69
CA TRP A 237 15.18 -11.69 -11.09
C TRP A 237 15.31 -11.75 -9.56
N SER A 238 14.55 -12.62 -8.90
CA SER A 238 14.59 -12.78 -7.44
C SER A 238 15.96 -13.25 -6.95
N LEU A 239 16.58 -14.19 -7.65
CA LEU A 239 17.91 -14.70 -7.33
C LEU A 239 18.98 -13.62 -7.53
N ALA A 240 18.86 -12.79 -8.57
CA ALA A 240 19.74 -11.67 -8.77
C ALA A 240 19.70 -10.65 -7.61
N LEU A 241 18.51 -10.36 -7.09
CA LEU A 241 18.36 -9.49 -5.92
C LEU A 241 19.01 -10.10 -4.67
N MET A 242 18.88 -11.42 -4.46
CA MET A 242 19.55 -12.12 -3.36
C MET A 242 21.08 -12.02 -3.46
N TYR A 243 21.65 -12.17 -4.66
CA TYR A 243 23.08 -11.97 -4.90
C TYR A 243 23.52 -10.52 -4.66
N LYS A 244 22.72 -9.52 -5.06
CA LYS A 244 23.01 -8.10 -4.80
C LYS A 244 23.06 -7.81 -3.29
N GLN A 245 22.13 -8.39 -2.54
CA GLN A 245 21.94 -8.13 -1.10
C GLN A 245 22.89 -8.93 -0.19
N GLY A 246 23.72 -9.83 -0.74
CA GLY A 246 24.57 -10.72 0.05
C GLY A 246 23.78 -11.78 0.84
N GLN A 247 22.58 -12.14 0.37
CA GLN A 247 21.76 -13.19 0.99
C GLN A 247 22.26 -14.60 0.60
N CYS A 248 23.08 -14.69 -0.44
CA CYS A 248 23.68 -15.93 -0.95
C CYS A 248 25.15 -16.14 -0.50
N GLY A 249 25.61 -15.43 0.53
CA GLY A 249 27.03 -15.26 0.87
C GLY A 249 27.51 -13.84 0.56
N ASP A 250 28.78 -13.65 0.22
CA ASP A 250 29.27 -12.33 -0.16
C ASP A 250 28.51 -11.78 -1.40
N PRO A 251 28.19 -10.47 -1.43
CA PRO A 251 27.50 -9.88 -2.57
C PRO A 251 28.20 -10.16 -3.89
N ASN A 252 27.44 -10.66 -4.88
CA ASN A 252 27.98 -10.99 -6.20
C ASN A 252 27.22 -10.22 -7.29
N ILE A 253 27.68 -9.00 -7.56
CA ILE A 253 27.05 -8.10 -8.51
C ILE A 253 27.17 -8.61 -9.95
N ALA A 254 28.26 -9.30 -10.30
CA ALA A 254 28.43 -9.89 -11.62
C ALA A 254 27.38 -10.97 -11.91
N LYS A 255 27.13 -11.87 -10.93
CA LYS A 255 26.09 -12.89 -11.07
C LYS A 255 24.69 -12.28 -11.08
N ALA A 256 24.46 -11.24 -10.26
CA ALA A 256 23.20 -10.50 -10.30
C ALA A 256 22.95 -9.91 -11.69
N LYS A 257 23.98 -9.31 -12.32
CA LYS A 257 23.88 -8.77 -13.68
C LYS A 257 23.50 -9.84 -14.71
N GLU A 258 24.22 -10.96 -14.74
CA GLU A 258 23.98 -12.06 -15.68
C GLU A 258 22.55 -12.59 -15.60
N LEU A 259 22.05 -12.80 -14.39
CA LEU A 259 20.68 -13.28 -14.15
C LEU A 259 19.64 -12.26 -14.59
N LEU A 260 19.87 -10.97 -14.31
CA LEU A 260 18.97 -9.91 -14.74
C LEU A 260 18.93 -9.78 -16.27
N GLU A 261 20.10 -9.82 -16.94
CA GLU A 261 20.18 -9.77 -18.40
C GLU A 261 19.48 -10.97 -19.04
N SER A 262 19.62 -12.16 -18.43
CA SER A 262 18.92 -13.38 -18.87
C SER A 262 17.40 -13.24 -18.73
N ALA A 263 16.90 -12.74 -17.60
CA ALA A 263 15.48 -12.48 -17.41
C ALA A 263 14.95 -11.39 -18.36
N ALA A 264 15.73 -10.33 -18.60
CA ALA A 264 15.38 -9.27 -19.53
C ALA A 264 15.30 -9.79 -20.98
N ALA A 265 16.19 -10.70 -21.38
CA ALA A 265 16.13 -11.35 -22.70
C ALA A 265 14.85 -12.19 -22.90
N LEU A 266 14.24 -12.67 -21.81
CA LEU A 266 12.93 -13.34 -21.79
C LEU A 266 11.74 -12.36 -21.73
N GLY A 267 11.97 -11.06 -21.81
CA GLY A 267 10.91 -10.04 -21.75
C GLY A 267 10.48 -9.65 -20.32
N HIS A 268 11.25 -10.01 -19.28
CA HIS A 268 10.88 -9.69 -17.90
C HIS A 268 11.10 -8.21 -17.57
N SER A 269 10.02 -7.44 -17.57
CA SER A 269 10.07 -5.97 -17.45
C SER A 269 10.60 -5.47 -16.10
N SER A 270 10.34 -6.18 -14.99
CA SER A 270 10.88 -5.85 -13.67
C SER A 270 12.40 -6.05 -13.61
N SER A 271 12.92 -7.03 -14.35
CA SER A 271 14.37 -7.22 -14.49
C SER A 271 15.01 -6.07 -15.25
N MET A 272 14.43 -5.68 -16.39
CA MET A 272 14.86 -4.51 -17.16
C MET A 272 14.85 -3.24 -16.30
N CYS A 273 13.78 -2.99 -15.54
CA CYS A 273 13.72 -1.85 -14.61
C CYS A 273 14.82 -1.92 -13.54
N THR A 274 15.09 -3.12 -13.00
CA THR A 274 16.13 -3.33 -11.97
C THR A 274 17.53 -3.11 -12.53
N LEU A 275 17.81 -3.60 -13.74
CA LEU A 275 19.04 -3.31 -14.49
C LEU A 275 19.22 -1.82 -14.67
N GLY A 276 18.17 -1.11 -15.08
CA GLY A 276 18.20 0.34 -15.22
C GLY A 276 18.58 1.04 -13.92
N GLY A 277 17.99 0.60 -12.80
CA GLY A 277 18.36 1.06 -11.46
C GLY A 277 19.84 0.82 -11.15
N PHE A 278 20.35 -0.39 -11.41
CA PHE A 278 21.74 -0.76 -11.12
C PHE A 278 22.74 0.06 -11.95
N TYR A 279 22.44 0.30 -13.22
CA TYR A 279 23.24 1.20 -14.07
C TYR A 279 23.23 2.64 -13.53
N SER A 280 22.08 3.15 -13.11
CA SER A 280 21.95 4.51 -12.55
C SER A 280 22.66 4.69 -11.20
N GLU A 281 22.72 3.62 -10.38
CA GLU A 281 23.39 3.59 -9.09
C GLU A 281 24.93 3.41 -9.20
N GLY A 282 25.45 3.04 -10.39
CA GLY A 282 26.85 2.63 -10.52
C GLY A 282 27.14 1.26 -9.90
N ALA A 283 26.17 0.35 -9.86
CA ALA A 283 26.41 -0.99 -9.32
C ALA A 283 27.44 -1.78 -10.15
N PHE A 284 27.58 -1.46 -11.44
CA PHE A 284 28.48 -2.13 -12.38
C PHE A 284 29.76 -1.34 -12.69
N GLY A 285 30.11 -0.35 -11.87
CA GLY A 285 31.22 0.58 -12.11
C GLY A 285 30.77 2.03 -11.90
N GLU A 286 31.20 2.94 -12.76
CA GLU A 286 30.65 4.30 -12.73
C GLU A 286 29.17 4.32 -13.19
N PRO A 287 28.34 5.25 -12.67
CA PRO A 287 26.96 5.41 -13.12
C PRO A 287 26.85 5.58 -14.64
N ASP A 288 26.03 4.73 -15.28
CA ASP A 288 25.77 4.77 -16.72
C ASP A 288 24.29 5.07 -16.98
N PHE A 289 23.98 6.36 -17.05
CA PHE A 289 22.61 6.83 -17.27
C PHE A 289 22.08 6.52 -18.68
N GLN A 290 22.94 6.27 -19.66
CA GLN A 290 22.51 5.95 -21.03
C GLN A 290 22.03 4.49 -21.11
N SER A 291 22.77 3.56 -20.51
CA SER A 291 22.32 2.17 -20.37
C SER A 291 21.10 2.08 -19.45
N ALA A 292 21.06 2.88 -18.37
CA ALA A 292 19.90 2.96 -17.49
C ALA A 292 18.64 3.39 -18.25
N LYS A 293 18.74 4.46 -19.06
CA LYS A 293 17.65 4.97 -19.89
C LYS A 293 17.09 3.90 -20.82
N ARG A 294 17.96 3.20 -21.56
CA ARG A 294 17.54 2.11 -22.48
C ARG A 294 16.76 1.02 -21.74
N CYS A 295 17.30 0.54 -20.61
CA CYS A 295 16.63 -0.48 -19.82
C CYS A 295 15.25 -0.03 -19.31
N PHE A 296 15.13 1.23 -18.89
CA PHE A 296 13.83 1.78 -18.49
C PHE A 296 12.87 1.97 -19.67
N GLU A 297 13.35 2.37 -20.85
CA GLU A 297 12.54 2.47 -22.08
C GLU A 297 12.02 1.11 -22.54
N ASP A 298 12.87 0.07 -22.51
CA ASP A 298 12.48 -1.31 -22.84
C ASP A 298 11.43 -1.84 -21.87
N ALA A 299 11.65 -1.65 -20.56
CA ALA A 299 10.66 -2.01 -19.53
C ALA A 299 9.35 -1.22 -19.68
N ALA A 300 9.45 0.06 -20.02
CA ALA A 300 8.30 0.93 -20.26
C ALA A 300 7.52 0.53 -21.52
N ALA A 301 8.15 -0.07 -22.52
CA ALA A 301 7.44 -0.61 -23.69
C ALA A 301 6.51 -1.78 -23.32
N LEU A 302 6.76 -2.43 -22.19
CA LEU A 302 5.94 -3.50 -21.59
C LEU A 302 5.05 -2.99 -20.45
N ASP A 303 4.74 -1.68 -20.44
CA ASP A 303 3.91 -1.00 -19.43
C ASP A 303 4.36 -1.22 -17.96
N ASN A 304 5.67 -1.41 -17.73
CA ASN A 304 6.20 -1.43 -16.38
C ASN A 304 6.12 -0.05 -15.73
N SER A 305 5.16 0.13 -14.83
CA SER A 305 4.85 1.42 -14.22
C SER A 305 5.99 1.99 -13.37
N ASN A 306 6.80 1.13 -12.73
CA ASN A 306 8.01 1.54 -12.01
C ASN A 306 9.06 2.11 -12.96
N ALA A 307 9.31 1.46 -14.10
CA ALA A 307 10.27 1.95 -15.09
C ALA A 307 9.83 3.27 -15.73
N ILE A 308 8.54 3.39 -16.03
CA ILE A 308 7.95 4.65 -16.54
C ILE A 308 8.12 5.77 -15.50
N PHE A 309 7.90 5.48 -14.22
CA PHE A 309 8.20 6.42 -13.13
C PHE A 309 9.69 6.77 -13.06
N GLN A 310 10.60 5.80 -13.20
CA GLN A 310 12.04 6.05 -13.19
C GLN A 310 12.46 6.94 -14.37
N LEU A 311 11.87 6.77 -15.56
CA LEU A 311 12.08 7.69 -16.67
C LEU A 311 11.68 9.11 -16.28
N ALA A 312 10.46 9.28 -15.77
CA ALA A 312 9.95 10.58 -15.34
C ALA A 312 10.87 11.25 -14.31
N TYR A 313 11.29 10.49 -13.29
CA TYR A 313 12.18 10.97 -12.23
C TYR A 313 13.56 11.37 -12.75
N ASN A 314 14.16 10.59 -13.64
CA ASN A 314 15.49 10.88 -14.18
C ASN A 314 15.46 12.07 -15.16
N TYR A 315 14.41 12.23 -15.96
CA TYR A 315 14.20 13.43 -16.78
C TYR A 315 14.01 14.69 -15.93
N LYS A 316 13.20 14.61 -14.88
CA LYS A 316 12.98 15.71 -13.93
C LYS A 316 14.29 16.19 -13.31
N ASN A 317 15.15 15.25 -12.93
CA ASN A 317 16.41 15.54 -12.23
C ASN A 317 17.61 15.75 -13.18
N GLY A 318 17.37 15.78 -14.50
CA GLY A 318 18.41 16.00 -15.51
C GLY A 318 19.46 14.90 -15.59
N LYS A 319 19.13 13.68 -15.15
CA LYS A 319 20.08 12.54 -15.16
C LYS A 319 20.33 11.97 -16.56
N PHE A 320 19.46 12.27 -17.52
CA PHE A 320 19.64 11.92 -18.94
C PHE A 320 20.21 13.07 -19.78
N GLY A 321 21.01 13.95 -19.16
CA GLY A 321 21.65 15.09 -19.83
C GLY A 321 21.32 16.41 -19.11
N SER A 322 20.20 17.03 -19.51
CA SER A 322 19.66 18.23 -18.86
C SER A 322 18.25 17.97 -18.33
N VAL A 323 17.78 18.83 -17.43
CA VAL A 323 16.40 18.77 -16.92
C VAL A 323 15.43 18.95 -18.09
N ASP A 324 14.50 18.00 -18.24
CA ASP A 324 13.44 18.02 -19.24
C ASP A 324 12.10 17.78 -18.55
N LYS A 325 11.40 18.89 -18.26
CA LYS A 325 10.13 18.88 -17.53
C LYS A 325 8.97 18.34 -18.37
N ASP A 326 9.01 18.52 -19.69
CA ASP A 326 7.94 18.08 -20.58
C ASP A 326 7.96 16.55 -20.72
N SER A 327 9.15 15.98 -20.92
CA SER A 327 9.33 14.52 -20.89
C SER A 327 8.97 13.96 -19.51
N ALA A 328 9.41 14.61 -18.42
CA ALA A 328 9.07 14.19 -17.07
C ALA A 328 7.54 14.16 -16.86
N LYS A 329 6.83 15.23 -17.25
CA LYS A 329 5.37 15.31 -17.16
C LYS A 329 4.70 14.17 -17.93
N LYS A 330 5.09 13.96 -19.20
CA LYS A 330 4.53 12.91 -20.05
C LYS A 330 4.68 11.52 -19.44
N TYR A 331 5.86 11.18 -18.92
CA TYR A 331 6.10 9.89 -18.29
C TYR A 331 5.38 9.77 -16.95
N TYR A 332 5.30 10.83 -16.14
CA TYR A 332 4.49 10.83 -14.92
C TYR A 332 3.01 10.58 -15.24
N GLU A 333 2.43 11.28 -16.21
CA GLU A 333 1.03 11.09 -16.63
C GLU A 333 0.78 9.65 -17.12
N ARG A 334 1.72 9.07 -17.87
CA ARG A 334 1.64 7.66 -18.27
C ARG A 334 1.69 6.71 -17.07
N ALA A 335 2.61 6.91 -16.12
CA ALA A 335 2.66 6.10 -14.90
C ALA A 335 1.38 6.24 -14.05
N VAL A 336 0.78 7.44 -14.01
CA VAL A 336 -0.51 7.71 -13.35
C VAL A 336 -1.68 7.00 -14.05
N SER A 337 -1.63 6.85 -15.37
CA SER A 337 -2.63 6.06 -16.10
C SER A 337 -2.57 4.56 -15.78
N LEU A 338 -1.41 4.07 -15.32
CA LEU A 338 -1.17 2.70 -14.85
C LEU A 338 -1.23 2.58 -13.31
N ASP A 339 -1.95 3.49 -12.65
CA ASP A 339 -2.15 3.50 -11.20
C ASP A 339 -0.86 3.52 -10.34
N HIS A 340 0.24 4.07 -10.84
CA HIS A 340 1.48 4.14 -10.05
C HIS A 340 1.40 5.24 -8.96
N PRO A 341 1.39 4.88 -7.66
CA PRO A 341 0.99 5.81 -6.63
C PRO A 341 2.09 6.81 -6.26
N VAL A 342 3.37 6.43 -6.39
CA VAL A 342 4.51 7.35 -6.20
C VAL A 342 4.61 8.35 -7.36
N ALA A 343 4.15 7.98 -8.56
CA ALA A 343 4.11 8.90 -9.71
C ALA A 343 3.01 9.94 -9.52
N MET A 344 1.82 9.52 -9.06
CA MET A 344 0.74 10.44 -8.66
C MET A 344 1.21 11.45 -7.62
N PHE A 345 1.91 10.98 -6.59
CA PHE A 345 2.48 11.85 -5.57
C PHE A 345 3.45 12.88 -6.16
N ASN A 346 4.43 12.45 -6.95
CA ASN A 346 5.42 13.37 -7.53
C ASN A 346 4.80 14.36 -8.53
N LEU A 347 3.87 13.89 -9.37
CA LEU A 347 3.15 14.75 -10.30
C LEU A 347 2.26 15.75 -9.57
N GLY A 348 1.58 15.32 -8.49
CA GLY A 348 0.80 16.20 -7.63
C GLY A 348 1.65 17.28 -6.98
N LEU A 349 2.86 16.94 -6.50
CA LEU A 349 3.81 17.94 -6.00
C LEU A 349 4.19 18.95 -7.09
N MET A 350 4.49 18.49 -8.31
CA MET A 350 4.86 19.37 -9.43
C MET A 350 3.74 20.33 -9.80
N TYR A 351 2.48 19.86 -9.86
CA TYR A 351 1.32 20.74 -10.06
C TYR A 351 1.19 21.77 -8.93
N ARG A 352 1.37 21.34 -7.69
CA ARG A 352 1.17 22.20 -6.53
C ARG A 352 2.19 23.34 -6.43
N ILE A 353 3.45 23.07 -6.75
CA ILE A 353 4.50 24.10 -6.72
C ILE A 353 4.62 24.89 -8.03
N GLY A 354 3.77 24.61 -9.03
CA GLY A 354 3.78 25.30 -10.31
C GLY A 354 4.99 24.95 -11.18
N GLU A 355 5.51 23.72 -11.10
CA GLU A 355 6.66 23.32 -11.93
C GLU A 355 6.37 23.38 -13.45
N PHE A 356 5.08 23.34 -13.84
CA PHE A 356 4.57 23.38 -15.22
C PHE A 356 3.89 24.70 -15.60
N GLY A 357 4.13 25.80 -14.87
CA GLY A 357 3.49 27.09 -15.10
C GLY A 357 2.87 27.66 -13.82
N SER A 358 1.56 27.92 -13.83
CA SER A 358 0.84 28.29 -12.62
C SER A 358 0.64 27.08 -11.70
N LYS A 359 0.49 27.34 -10.40
CA LYS A 359 0.11 26.31 -9.42
C LYS A 359 -1.28 25.77 -9.77
N ASP A 360 -1.47 24.46 -9.64
CA ASP A 360 -2.75 23.77 -9.85
C ASP A 360 -3.04 22.86 -8.65
N PHE A 361 -3.62 23.45 -7.61
CA PHE A 361 -3.96 22.77 -6.37
C PHE A 361 -5.03 21.70 -6.56
N LYS A 362 -6.00 21.95 -7.43
CA LYS A 362 -7.09 21.02 -7.73
C LYS A 362 -6.58 19.71 -8.34
N SER A 363 -5.74 19.80 -9.38
CA SER A 363 -5.13 18.61 -10.00
C SER A 363 -4.19 17.91 -9.02
N ALA A 364 -3.41 18.67 -8.23
CA ALA A 364 -2.55 18.10 -7.20
C ALA A 364 -3.34 17.31 -6.15
N ASN A 365 -4.41 17.88 -5.60
CA ASN A 365 -5.24 17.25 -4.58
C ASN A 365 -5.91 15.98 -5.11
N LYS A 366 -6.41 15.99 -6.35
CA LYS A 366 -6.96 14.80 -7.01
C LYS A 366 -5.94 13.65 -7.08
N LEU A 367 -4.69 13.97 -7.43
CA LEU A 367 -3.61 12.98 -7.49
C LEU A 367 -3.23 12.46 -6.11
N PHE A 368 -3.18 13.31 -5.09
CA PHE A 368 -2.88 12.90 -3.72
C PHE A 368 -3.97 11.96 -3.17
N LEU A 369 -5.25 12.29 -3.34
CA LEU A 369 -6.36 11.43 -2.93
C LEU A 369 -6.30 10.05 -3.60
N ARG A 370 -6.06 9.99 -4.92
CA ARG A 370 -5.92 8.71 -5.64
C ARG A 370 -4.70 7.93 -5.16
N ALA A 371 -3.58 8.59 -4.89
CA ALA A 371 -2.38 7.95 -4.35
C ALA A 371 -2.62 7.37 -2.94
N VAL A 372 -3.38 8.07 -2.08
CA VAL A 372 -3.79 7.56 -0.76
C VAL A 372 -4.66 6.32 -0.90
N ALA A 373 -5.64 6.35 -1.80
CA ALA A 373 -6.53 5.21 -2.07
C ALA A 373 -5.75 3.96 -2.53
N LEU A 374 -4.63 4.15 -3.24
CA LEU A 374 -3.71 3.10 -3.68
C LEU A 374 -2.59 2.77 -2.66
N GLY A 375 -2.72 3.24 -1.42
CA GLY A 375 -1.84 2.88 -0.31
C GLY A 375 -0.58 3.75 -0.13
N HIS A 376 -0.39 4.81 -0.93
CA HIS A 376 0.71 5.76 -0.71
C HIS A 376 0.40 6.75 0.40
N LYS A 377 0.66 6.30 1.63
CA LYS A 377 0.33 6.99 2.89
C LYS A 377 0.87 8.42 2.98
N LYS A 378 2.04 8.70 2.41
CA LYS A 378 2.66 10.03 2.45
C LYS A 378 1.83 11.09 1.72
N SER A 379 1.06 10.70 0.70
CA SER A 379 0.17 11.64 -0.01
C SER A 379 -0.89 12.24 0.90
N ALA A 380 -1.30 11.56 1.98
CA ALA A 380 -2.30 12.05 2.93
C ALA A 380 -1.86 13.35 3.61
N LEU A 381 -0.54 13.57 3.77
CA LEU A 381 0.01 14.82 4.32
C LEU A 381 -0.14 16.02 3.37
N PHE A 382 -0.51 15.79 2.12
CA PHE A 382 -0.56 16.82 1.07
C PHE A 382 -1.96 16.98 0.47
N VAL A 383 -2.92 16.14 0.88
CA VAL A 383 -4.33 16.31 0.58
C VAL A 383 -4.80 17.62 1.20
N SER A 384 -5.49 18.42 0.40
CA SER A 384 -6.03 19.70 0.86
C SER A 384 -7.15 19.50 1.88
N ASN A 385 -7.23 20.42 2.82
CA ASN A 385 -8.24 20.47 3.86
C ASN A 385 -9.62 20.53 3.20
N PRO A 386 -10.49 19.53 3.45
CA PRO A 386 -11.80 19.46 2.80
C PRO A 386 -12.67 20.71 3.07
N MET A 387 -12.46 21.40 4.19
CA MET A 387 -13.18 22.62 4.53
C MET A 387 -13.03 23.73 3.48
N ILE A 388 -11.89 23.79 2.77
CA ILE A 388 -11.67 24.79 1.72
C ILE A 388 -12.72 24.60 0.61
N ALA A 389 -12.84 23.39 0.09
CA ALA A 389 -13.79 23.08 -0.98
C ALA A 389 -15.25 23.26 -0.53
N ASP A 390 -15.57 22.88 0.71
CA ASP A 390 -16.91 23.02 1.27
C ASP A 390 -17.33 24.48 1.41
N ILE A 391 -16.43 25.35 1.89
CA ILE A 391 -16.70 26.77 2.07
C ILE A 391 -16.74 27.49 0.73
N VAL A 392 -15.83 27.19 -0.19
CA VAL A 392 -15.85 27.75 -1.56
C VAL A 392 -17.19 27.44 -2.23
N LYS A 393 -17.66 26.18 -2.12
CA LYS A 393 -18.97 25.77 -2.63
C LYS A 393 -20.13 26.46 -1.92
N SER A 394 -20.09 26.55 -0.59
CA SER A 394 -21.11 27.23 0.23
C SER A 394 -21.25 28.70 -0.18
N ILE A 395 -20.14 29.44 -0.21
CA ILE A 395 -20.10 30.87 -0.56
C ILE A 395 -20.53 31.09 -2.02
N SER A 396 -20.11 30.22 -2.95
CA SER A 396 -20.54 30.28 -4.35
C SER A 396 -22.06 30.16 -4.50
N ASN A 397 -22.70 29.27 -3.74
CA ASN A 397 -24.16 29.07 -3.78
C ASN A 397 -24.94 30.27 -3.20
N GLN A 398 -24.30 31.13 -2.41
CA GLN A 398 -24.91 32.35 -1.86
C GLN A 398 -24.90 33.52 -2.85
N GLY A 399 -24.41 33.32 -4.08
CA GLY A 399 -24.43 34.34 -5.14
C GLY A 399 -23.31 35.38 -5.05
N VAL A 400 -22.23 35.09 -4.31
CA VAL A 400 -21.02 35.91 -4.32
C VAL A 400 -20.38 35.88 -5.72
N GLU A 401 -19.86 37.02 -6.16
CA GLU A 401 -19.25 37.17 -7.48
C GLU A 401 -18.10 36.17 -7.67
N LYS A 402 -18.07 35.51 -8.83
CA LYS A 402 -17.14 34.41 -9.09
C LYS A 402 -15.67 34.77 -8.84
N TYR A 403 -15.24 35.96 -9.23
CA TYR A 403 -13.85 36.37 -9.03
C TYR A 403 -13.48 36.49 -7.54
N VAL A 404 -14.44 36.82 -6.66
CA VAL A 404 -14.23 36.86 -5.21
C VAL A 404 -14.14 35.44 -4.65
N VAL A 405 -14.97 34.52 -5.15
CA VAL A 405 -14.91 33.10 -4.79
C VAL A 405 -13.57 32.49 -5.20
N ASP A 406 -13.13 32.76 -6.43
CA ASP A 406 -11.83 32.32 -6.96
C ASP A 406 -10.67 32.92 -6.13
N GLU A 407 -10.80 34.18 -5.68
CA GLU A 407 -9.83 34.83 -4.78
C GLU A 407 -9.79 34.17 -3.39
N ILE A 408 -10.95 33.85 -2.80
CA ILE A 408 -11.04 33.15 -1.51
C ILE A 408 -10.35 31.78 -1.58
N GLU A 409 -10.64 31.00 -2.63
CA GLU A 409 -10.02 29.69 -2.85
C GLU A 409 -8.50 29.82 -2.95
N ALA A 410 -8.02 30.72 -3.81
CA ALA A 410 -6.58 30.93 -4.02
C ALA A 410 -5.83 31.37 -2.76
N VAL A 411 -6.43 32.25 -1.95
CA VAL A 411 -5.82 32.75 -0.70
C VAL A 411 -5.76 31.64 0.37
N LEU A 412 -6.82 30.83 0.51
CA LEU A 412 -6.84 29.70 1.45
C LEU A 412 -5.88 28.59 1.04
N GLU A 413 -5.83 28.23 -0.25
CA GLU A 413 -4.86 27.25 -0.77
C GLU A 413 -3.41 27.76 -0.61
N GLY A 414 -3.19 29.06 -0.81
CA GLY A 414 -1.90 29.71 -0.57
C GLY A 414 -1.45 29.64 0.90
N LEU A 415 -2.37 29.87 1.86
CA LEU A 415 -2.09 29.69 3.28
C LEU A 415 -1.75 28.22 3.58
N GLU A 416 -2.55 27.29 3.06
CA GLU A 416 -2.35 25.87 3.27
C GLU A 416 -0.97 25.41 2.78
N GLU A 417 -0.50 25.93 1.64
CA GLU A 417 0.85 25.69 1.15
C GLU A 417 1.92 26.17 2.14
N LYS A 418 1.79 27.39 2.69
CA LYS A 418 2.72 27.91 3.71
C LYS A 418 2.71 27.04 4.95
N PHE A 419 1.54 26.61 5.40
CA PHE A 419 1.38 25.68 6.51
C PHE A 419 2.09 24.35 6.25
N PHE A 420 1.95 23.74 5.08
CA PHE A 420 2.67 22.50 4.73
C PHE A 420 4.19 22.68 4.74
N GLN A 421 4.70 23.83 4.30
CA GLN A 421 6.14 24.12 4.39
C GLN A 421 6.60 24.20 5.84
N GLN A 422 5.80 24.81 6.72
CA GLN A 422 6.09 24.82 8.15
C GLN A 422 6.06 23.41 8.75
N ARG A 423 5.04 22.59 8.47
CA ARG A 423 5.04 21.18 8.92
C ARG A 423 6.30 20.43 8.50
N LYS A 424 6.74 20.61 7.25
CA LYS A 424 7.95 19.96 6.74
C LYS A 424 9.21 20.36 7.51
N ARG A 425 9.37 21.64 7.89
CA ARG A 425 10.52 22.12 8.68
C ARG A 425 10.65 21.41 10.04
N HIS A 426 9.53 20.98 10.61
CA HIS A 426 9.50 20.36 11.93
C HIS A 426 9.56 18.84 11.87
N ILE A 427 9.34 18.22 10.72
CA ILE A 427 9.23 16.77 10.63
C ILE A 427 10.55 16.08 11.04
N VAL A 428 10.46 14.95 11.73
CA VAL A 428 11.66 14.17 12.08
C VAL A 428 12.13 13.44 10.81
N GLU A 429 13.15 13.96 10.15
CA GLU A 429 13.74 13.37 8.93
C GLU A 429 14.99 12.52 9.19
N HIS A 430 15.60 12.65 10.38
CA HIS A 430 16.86 11.97 10.71
C HIS A 430 16.66 10.89 11.79
N PRO A 431 17.48 9.83 11.77
CA PRO A 431 17.46 8.83 12.82
C PRO A 431 17.71 9.48 14.18
N ALA A 432 16.84 9.21 15.13
CA ALA A 432 16.86 9.72 16.49
C ALA A 432 16.40 8.62 17.43
N LYS A 433 16.96 8.55 18.64
CA LYS A 433 16.37 7.73 19.70
C LYS A 433 15.37 8.59 20.45
N LEU A 434 14.13 8.11 20.55
CA LEU A 434 13.05 8.81 21.23
C LEU A 434 12.56 7.94 22.39
N ALA A 435 12.34 8.57 23.53
CA ALA A 435 11.93 7.93 24.76
C ALA A 435 10.50 8.36 25.14
N HIS A 436 9.72 7.40 25.63
CA HIS A 436 8.37 7.60 26.15
C HIS A 436 8.23 6.93 27.51
N PHE A 437 7.81 7.69 28.52
CA PHE A 437 7.62 7.20 29.88
C PHE A 437 6.18 6.75 30.07
N THR A 438 6.01 5.58 30.70
CA THR A 438 4.71 4.92 30.81
C THR A 438 4.60 4.03 32.05
N THR A 439 3.45 3.39 32.23
CA THR A 439 3.12 2.54 33.39
C THR A 439 3.16 1.06 33.05
N TRP A 440 3.17 0.18 34.07
CA TRP A 440 3.07 -1.26 33.85
C TRP A 440 1.80 -1.64 33.09
N GLN A 441 0.66 -1.02 33.43
CA GLN A 441 -0.63 -1.29 32.79
C GLN A 441 -0.57 -1.05 31.28
N ALA A 442 0.14 0.01 30.85
CA ALA A 442 0.37 0.27 29.43
C ALA A 442 1.29 -0.79 28.79
N ILE A 443 2.37 -1.19 29.47
CA ILE A 443 3.26 -2.27 28.99
C ILE A 443 2.50 -3.60 28.84
N GLU A 444 1.69 -3.96 29.83
CA GLU A 444 0.90 -5.18 29.85
C GLU A 444 -0.17 -5.19 28.75
N SER A 445 -0.81 -4.04 28.53
CA SER A 445 -1.74 -3.80 27.42
C SER A 445 -1.06 -4.01 26.06
N ILE A 446 0.06 -3.32 25.83
CA ILE A 446 0.84 -3.40 24.59
C ILE A 446 1.38 -4.82 24.35
N LEU A 447 1.81 -5.51 25.41
CA LEU A 447 2.39 -6.85 25.37
C LEU A 447 1.39 -7.90 25.89
N SER A 448 0.11 -7.79 25.52
CA SER A 448 -0.92 -8.73 25.96
C SER A 448 -0.60 -10.17 25.56
N LEU A 449 -0.89 -11.12 26.46
CA LEU A 449 -0.77 -12.56 26.20
C LEU A 449 -1.97 -13.13 25.42
N ASP A 450 -3.06 -12.38 25.37
CA ASP A 450 -4.30 -12.72 24.68
C ASP A 450 -4.32 -12.07 23.28
N ALA A 451 -4.52 -12.89 22.26
CA ALA A 451 -4.46 -12.48 20.85
C ALA A 451 -5.59 -11.53 20.46
N GLU A 452 -6.80 -11.67 21.04
CA GLU A 452 -7.94 -10.78 20.77
C GLU A 452 -7.74 -9.41 21.39
N ASN A 453 -7.29 -9.36 22.65
CA ASN A 453 -6.99 -8.12 23.37
C ASN A 453 -5.75 -7.38 22.81
N SER A 454 -4.90 -8.03 22.01
CA SER A 454 -3.77 -7.38 21.35
C SER A 454 -4.17 -6.39 20.24
N LYS A 455 -5.43 -6.40 19.80
CA LYS A 455 -5.96 -5.51 18.75
C LYS A 455 -6.53 -4.20 19.29
N THR A 456 -6.91 -4.13 20.57
CA THR A 456 -7.64 -3.00 21.18
C THR A 456 -6.87 -2.31 22.32
N ALA A 457 -5.69 -2.79 22.66
CA ALA A 457 -4.91 -2.37 23.82
C ALA A 457 -4.38 -0.92 23.72
N CYS A 458 -4.74 -0.06 24.66
CA CYS A 458 -4.49 1.39 24.53
C CYS A 458 -3.18 1.87 25.17
N LEU A 459 -2.41 2.74 24.50
CA LEU A 459 -1.50 3.67 25.18
C LEU A 459 -2.28 4.95 25.50
N ARG A 460 -2.64 5.12 26.77
CA ARG A 460 -3.30 6.34 27.25
C ARG A 460 -2.29 7.47 27.24
N GLN A 461 -2.63 8.56 26.58
CA GLN A 461 -1.78 9.76 26.46
C GLN A 461 -1.81 10.64 27.71
N TYR A 462 -2.51 10.19 28.75
CA TYR A 462 -2.83 11.00 29.90
C TYR A 462 -1.60 11.25 30.79
N HIS A 463 -1.26 12.53 30.95
CA HIS A 463 -0.51 13.05 32.07
C HIS A 463 -1.37 14.12 32.77
N VAL A 464 -1.33 14.17 34.09
CA VAL A 464 -2.20 15.05 34.90
C VAL A 464 -1.85 16.54 34.73
N ASP A 465 -0.64 16.84 34.23
CA ASP A 465 -0.14 18.22 34.18
C ASP A 465 0.31 18.69 32.78
N TYR A 466 0.58 17.79 31.83
CA TYR A 466 1.25 18.16 30.57
C TYR A 466 0.85 17.23 29.42
N MET A 467 0.06 17.76 28.49
CA MET A 467 0.34 17.79 27.04
C MET A 467 -0.91 17.81 26.16
N ASN A 468 -2.12 17.50 26.65
CA ASN A 468 -3.37 17.62 25.87
C ASN A 468 -4.23 18.82 26.25
N ASP A 469 -3.57 19.95 26.50
CA ASP A 469 -4.21 21.23 26.72
C ASP A 469 -4.35 21.99 25.38
N PRO A 470 -5.56 22.35 24.95
CA PRO A 470 -5.79 23.20 23.77
C PRO A 470 -5.03 24.53 23.81
N SER A 471 -4.67 25.02 25.00
CA SER A 471 -3.88 26.23 25.22
C SER A 471 -2.37 26.05 25.09
N GLU A 472 -1.88 24.81 24.98
CA GLU A 472 -0.46 24.56 24.78
C GLU A 472 0.00 25.13 23.43
N GLY A 473 1.04 25.96 23.45
CA GLY A 473 1.55 26.65 22.27
C GLY A 473 1.00 28.05 22.03
N ARG A 474 0.26 28.61 23.00
CA ARG A 474 -0.14 30.03 23.05
C ARG A 474 1.01 31.02 22.85
N ARG A 475 2.26 30.62 23.12
CA ARG A 475 3.45 31.41 22.81
C ARG A 475 3.46 31.98 21.39
N LEU A 476 2.97 31.23 20.39
CA LEU A 476 2.90 31.72 19.02
C LEU A 476 1.87 32.86 18.85
N LEU A 477 0.80 32.84 19.66
CA LEU A 477 -0.27 33.86 19.70
C LEU A 477 0.14 35.08 20.51
N GLU A 478 0.93 34.86 21.57
CA GLU A 478 1.35 35.86 22.54
C GLU A 478 2.72 36.48 22.20
N PHE A 479 3.32 36.09 21.07
CA PHE A 479 4.66 36.52 20.66
C PHE A 479 4.80 38.05 20.68
N ASN A 480 3.78 38.80 20.24
CA ASN A 480 3.79 40.27 20.26
C ASN A 480 4.02 40.89 21.66
N ALA A 481 3.68 40.18 22.74
CA ALA A 481 3.89 40.67 24.11
C ALA A 481 5.34 40.45 24.61
N LEU A 482 6.14 39.64 23.91
CA LEU A 482 7.51 39.32 24.29
C LEU A 482 8.48 40.45 23.92
N GLU A 483 9.55 40.63 24.69
CA GLU A 483 10.59 41.62 24.37
C GLU A 483 11.22 41.38 22.99
N SER A 484 11.35 40.10 22.60
CA SER A 484 11.88 39.65 21.32
C SER A 484 11.06 40.16 20.12
N ALA A 485 9.76 40.45 20.29
CA ALA A 485 8.90 40.99 19.24
C ALA A 485 9.42 42.32 18.67
N LYS A 486 10.12 43.12 19.50
CA LYS A 486 10.71 44.41 19.07
C LYS A 486 11.73 44.23 17.93
N LYS A 487 12.36 43.06 17.83
CA LYS A 487 13.31 42.72 16.76
C LYS A 487 12.62 42.21 15.49
N TYR A 488 11.37 41.76 15.60
CA TYR A 488 10.62 41.09 14.54
C TYR A 488 9.20 41.71 14.39
N PRO A 489 9.09 42.96 13.92
CA PRO A 489 7.81 43.68 13.91
C PRO A 489 6.73 43.02 13.01
N LYS A 490 7.13 42.43 11.88
CA LYS A 490 6.20 41.69 11.00
C LYS A 490 5.62 40.44 11.66
N ALA A 491 6.46 39.69 12.37
CA ALA A 491 6.03 38.53 13.15
C ALA A 491 5.08 38.94 14.29
N ALA A 492 5.37 40.07 14.94
CA ALA A 492 4.52 40.63 15.99
C ALA A 492 3.12 41.00 15.45
N GLU A 493 3.03 41.59 14.26
CA GLU A 493 1.74 41.86 13.61
C GLU A 493 0.98 40.58 13.26
N ALA A 494 1.66 39.60 12.68
CA ALA A 494 1.06 38.30 12.36
C ALA A 494 0.55 37.58 13.63
N SER A 495 1.28 37.67 14.74
CA SER A 495 0.89 37.15 16.06
C SER A 495 -0.45 37.73 16.53
N VAL A 496 -0.67 39.04 16.36
CA VAL A 496 -1.93 39.70 16.75
C VAL A 496 -3.11 39.17 15.94
N LYS A 497 -2.96 39.06 14.61
CA LYS A 497 -4.01 38.52 13.71
C LYS A 497 -4.34 37.07 14.03
N LEU A 498 -3.31 36.26 14.29
CA LEU A 498 -3.48 34.85 14.62
C LEU A 498 -4.13 34.68 16.01
N SER A 499 -3.80 35.54 16.97
CA SER A 499 -4.48 35.61 18.27
C SER A 499 -5.98 35.93 18.11
N GLU A 500 -6.34 36.94 17.30
CA GLU A 500 -7.76 37.27 17.01
C GLU A 500 -8.53 36.05 16.48
N LEU A 501 -7.94 35.30 15.54
CA LEU A 501 -8.57 34.11 14.95
C LEU A 501 -8.75 32.98 15.97
N PHE A 502 -7.71 32.67 16.75
CA PHE A 502 -7.77 31.55 17.69
C PHE A 502 -8.67 31.85 18.90
N ASP A 503 -8.64 33.07 19.42
CA ASP A 503 -9.52 33.46 20.53
C ASP A 503 -11.00 33.37 20.12
N GLU A 504 -11.36 33.89 18.95
CA GLU A 504 -12.75 33.92 18.49
C GLU A 504 -13.27 32.53 18.06
N TYR A 505 -12.49 31.79 17.26
CA TYR A 505 -12.97 30.59 16.57
C TYR A 505 -12.53 29.27 17.18
N TYR A 506 -11.51 29.27 18.06
CA TYR A 506 -11.03 28.07 18.75
C TYR A 506 -11.29 28.12 20.26
N PHE A 507 -10.66 29.03 21.01
CA PHE A 507 -10.72 29.04 22.48
C PHE A 507 -12.12 29.33 23.04
N ARG A 508 -12.83 30.32 22.50
CA ARG A 508 -14.23 30.58 22.92
C ARG A 508 -15.15 29.37 22.71
N SER A 509 -14.86 28.53 21.71
CA SER A 509 -15.62 27.30 21.46
C SER A 509 -15.42 26.27 22.57
N PHE A 510 -14.24 26.23 23.22
CA PHE A 510 -14.01 25.41 24.42
C PHE A 510 -14.74 25.96 25.64
N GLU A 511 -14.67 27.28 25.86
CA GLU A 511 -15.23 27.93 27.06
C GLU A 511 -16.78 27.86 27.10
N LYS A 512 -17.44 27.77 25.96
CA LYS A 512 -18.90 27.73 25.83
C LYS A 512 -19.53 26.34 26.07
N ASN A 513 -18.76 25.33 26.52
CA ASN A 513 -19.23 23.95 26.72
C ASN A 513 -19.88 23.32 25.46
N HIS A 514 -19.37 23.64 24.26
CA HIS A 514 -19.81 22.96 23.05
C HIS A 514 -19.50 21.44 23.14
N PRO A 515 -20.38 20.56 22.61
CA PRO A 515 -20.06 19.14 22.45
C PRO A 515 -18.72 18.97 21.73
N THR A 516 -17.92 17.99 22.15
CA THR A 516 -16.60 17.70 21.56
C THR A 516 -16.67 17.47 20.04
N THR A 517 -17.81 17.00 19.53
CA THR A 517 -18.10 16.84 18.10
C THR A 517 -18.18 18.14 17.30
N GLN A 518 -18.27 19.31 17.96
CA GLN A 518 -18.39 20.64 17.33
C GLN A 518 -17.06 21.43 17.32
N LEU A 519 -16.00 20.88 17.93
CA LEU A 519 -14.69 21.50 17.97
C LEU A 519 -13.88 21.16 16.70
N LEU A 520 -12.96 22.05 16.31
CA LEU A 520 -12.10 21.84 15.15
C LEU A 520 -11.28 20.54 15.28
N PRO A 521 -11.17 19.72 14.22
CA PRO A 521 -10.37 18.49 14.26
C PRO A 521 -8.89 18.78 14.53
N SER A 522 -8.41 18.44 15.72
CA SER A 522 -6.99 18.38 16.04
C SER A 522 -6.81 17.66 17.37
N VAL A 523 -6.15 16.51 17.36
CA VAL A 523 -5.75 15.81 18.59
C VAL A 523 -4.47 15.06 18.33
N PHE A 524 -3.38 15.51 18.96
CA PHE A 524 -2.11 14.80 18.87
C PHE A 524 -2.17 13.44 19.59
N THR A 525 -1.15 12.62 19.30
CA THR A 525 -1.15 11.22 19.72
C THR A 525 -0.17 10.84 20.81
N VAL A 526 1.00 11.45 20.92
CA VAL A 526 1.95 11.22 22.03
C VAL A 526 3.10 12.22 21.96
N SER A 527 3.65 12.61 23.11
CA SER A 527 4.92 13.32 23.20
C SER A 527 6.06 12.39 23.61
N LEU A 528 7.22 12.63 23.01
CA LEU A 528 8.43 11.85 23.12
C LEU A 528 9.59 12.80 23.44
N THR A 529 10.56 12.34 24.21
CA THR A 529 11.79 13.12 24.46
C THR A 529 12.97 12.52 23.72
N LYS A 530 13.88 13.38 23.24
CA LYS A 530 15.17 13.00 22.66
C LYS A 530 16.17 12.52 23.72
N GLU A 531 15.95 12.88 24.98
CA GLU A 531 16.90 12.61 26.06
C GLU A 531 16.66 11.24 26.72
N SER A 532 17.76 10.61 27.15
CA SER A 532 17.77 9.27 27.74
C SER A 532 17.14 9.22 29.13
N ASP A 533 17.16 8.05 29.79
CA ASP A 533 16.68 7.87 31.17
C ASP A 533 17.33 8.88 32.12
N ARG A 534 16.60 9.97 32.48
CA ARG A 534 17.01 11.02 33.43
C ARG A 534 16.07 11.04 34.63
N LEU A 535 16.60 11.40 35.80
CA LEU A 535 15.85 11.38 37.07
C LEU A 535 14.64 12.33 37.04
N ASP A 536 14.80 13.52 36.46
CA ASP A 536 13.73 14.52 36.40
C ASP A 536 12.55 14.03 35.56
N LEU A 537 12.81 13.29 34.47
CA LEU A 537 11.75 12.67 33.68
C LEU A 537 11.09 11.49 34.40
N TRP A 538 11.83 10.72 35.21
CA TRP A 538 11.22 9.70 36.06
C TRP A 538 10.29 10.27 37.14
N ARG A 539 10.64 11.46 37.66
CA ARG A 539 9.83 12.21 38.64
C ARG A 539 8.63 12.86 37.97
N ALA A 540 8.85 13.50 36.83
CA ALA A 540 7.81 14.14 36.05
C ALA A 540 6.80 13.14 35.50
N TYR A 541 7.23 12.00 34.91
CA TYR A 541 6.36 11.10 34.13
C TYR A 541 6.08 9.72 34.76
N GLY A 542 6.75 9.31 35.85
CA GLY A 542 6.87 7.89 36.24
C GLY A 542 6.38 7.49 37.64
N LYS A 543 5.64 8.34 38.36
CA LYS A 543 5.20 8.13 39.76
C LYS A 543 6.38 7.68 40.66
N ASP A 544 7.28 8.61 40.96
CA ASP A 544 8.47 8.42 41.83
C ASP A 544 9.43 7.29 41.40
N GLY A 545 9.58 7.03 40.10
CA GLY A 545 10.58 6.08 39.58
C GLY A 545 10.15 4.60 39.57
N HIS A 546 8.86 4.32 39.73
CA HIS A 546 8.26 2.98 39.58
C HIS A 546 7.78 2.67 38.14
N GLY A 547 7.80 3.66 37.25
CA GLY A 547 7.37 3.52 35.85
C GLY A 547 8.32 2.74 34.95
N TYR A 548 8.02 2.79 33.65
CA TYR A 548 8.77 2.18 32.56
C TYR A 548 9.07 3.23 31.50
N CYS A 549 10.16 3.07 30.76
CA CYS A 549 10.54 3.95 29.67
C CYS A 549 10.76 3.12 28.41
N LEU A 550 10.07 3.48 27.35
CA LEU A 550 10.11 2.85 26.04
C LEU A 550 11.01 3.71 25.15
N ILE A 551 12.16 3.19 24.75
CA ILE A 551 13.10 3.88 23.87
C ILE A 551 13.06 3.19 22.51
N MET A 552 12.83 3.98 21.46
CA MET A 552 12.79 3.48 20.09
C MET A 552 13.80 4.25 19.23
N PRO A 553 14.54 3.57 18.35
CA PRO A 553 15.22 4.24 17.25
C PRO A 553 14.18 4.61 16.19
N THR A 554 14.17 5.86 15.75
CA THR A 554 13.48 6.25 14.53
C THR A 554 14.33 5.83 13.34
N GLN A 555 13.72 5.17 12.35
CA GLN A 555 14.36 4.94 11.06
C GLN A 555 13.63 5.77 10.00
N PRO A 556 14.28 6.75 9.38
CA PRO A 556 13.76 7.33 8.15
C PRO A 556 13.84 6.23 7.10
N ASN A 557 12.71 5.85 6.49
CA ASN A 557 12.84 4.93 5.38
C ASN A 557 13.57 5.64 4.24
N ASN A 558 14.61 4.95 3.76
CA ASN A 558 15.31 5.23 2.51
C ASN A 558 14.30 5.28 1.36
N THR A 559 13.92 6.49 0.96
CA THR A 559 14.04 7.05 -0.40
C THR A 559 13.48 8.47 -0.34
N SER A 560 14.37 9.47 -0.24
CA SER A 560 14.04 10.90 -0.39
C SER A 560 12.80 11.42 0.38
N GLY A 561 13.00 11.74 1.67
CA GLY A 561 12.13 12.64 2.43
C GLY A 561 10.87 12.01 3.02
N ASP A 562 10.88 10.74 3.41
CA ASP A 562 9.78 10.13 4.16
C ASP A 562 9.78 10.60 5.62
N PRO A 563 8.63 11.04 6.19
CA PRO A 563 8.49 11.21 7.63
C PRO A 563 8.87 9.92 8.35
N VAL A 564 9.45 10.04 9.55
CA VAL A 564 9.50 8.90 10.47
C VAL A 564 8.08 8.42 10.73
N THR A 565 7.80 7.19 10.28
CA THR A 565 6.56 6.45 10.56
C THR A 565 6.86 5.38 11.59
N ILE A 566 6.05 5.31 12.66
CA ILE A 566 6.10 4.18 13.58
C ILE A 566 5.48 2.99 12.84
N ARG A 567 6.34 2.15 12.25
CA ARG A 567 5.93 0.96 11.52
C ARG A 567 5.22 -0.03 12.45
N ASP A 568 3.89 -0.10 12.39
CA ASP A 568 3.21 -1.32 12.81
C ASP A 568 3.42 -2.39 11.73
N ARG A 569 4.35 -3.32 11.99
CA ARG A 569 4.69 -4.43 11.10
C ARG A 569 3.57 -5.48 10.96
N ARG A 570 2.33 -5.21 11.39
CA ARG A 570 1.18 -6.10 11.17
C ARG A 570 0.27 -5.72 10.00
N THR A 571 0.50 -4.59 9.32
CA THR A 571 -0.33 -4.17 8.14
C THR A 571 0.46 -4.04 6.83
N SER A 572 1.61 -4.71 6.70
CA SER A 572 2.28 -4.90 5.40
C SER A 572 2.07 -6.32 4.87
N ARG A 573 0.80 -6.65 4.69
CA ARG A 573 0.21 -7.55 3.67
C ARG A 573 -0.71 -6.59 2.90
N GLU A 574 -0.69 -6.40 1.60
CA GLU A 574 -0.43 -7.26 0.45
C GLU A 574 0.02 -6.37 -0.73
N PHE A 575 0.92 -6.87 -1.58
CA PHE A 575 0.83 -6.65 -3.02
C PHE A 575 0.17 -7.92 -3.54
N PHE A 576 -1.12 -7.85 -3.89
CA PHE A 576 -1.85 -8.59 -4.93
C PHE A 576 -3.36 -8.31 -4.74
N SER A 577 -4.06 -8.21 -5.86
CA SER A 577 -5.40 -7.66 -6.13
C SER A 577 -6.60 -8.24 -5.36
N SER A 578 -7.61 -7.41 -5.03
CA SER A 578 -8.98 -7.49 -5.61
C SER A 578 -9.95 -6.45 -5.00
N GLU A 579 -10.65 -5.76 -5.91
CA GLU A 579 -12.02 -5.21 -5.91
C GLU A 579 -12.71 -4.65 -4.64
N THR A 580 -13.07 -3.36 -4.78
CA THR A 580 -14.30 -2.65 -4.34
C THR A 580 -14.73 -2.65 -2.87
N ARG A 581 -14.79 -1.43 -2.30
CA ARG A 581 -15.92 -0.78 -1.57
C ARG A 581 -15.41 0.59 -1.09
N SER A 582 -15.81 1.71 -1.69
CA SER A 582 -17.06 2.49 -1.53
C SER A 582 -17.31 3.00 -0.11
N GLU A 583 -17.60 4.29 -0.04
CA GLU A 583 -17.88 5.16 1.10
C GLU A 583 -16.66 5.86 1.71
N LEU A 584 -16.66 7.19 1.59
CA LEU A 584 -15.73 8.14 2.22
C LEU A 584 -15.91 8.07 3.74
N ASP A 585 -15.43 7.01 4.36
CA ASP A 585 -15.23 6.96 5.80
C ASP A 585 -13.95 7.74 6.12
N PHE A 586 -14.13 8.99 6.57
CA PHE A 586 -13.09 9.78 7.24
C PHE A 586 -12.66 9.18 8.60
N ASN A 587 -13.10 7.96 8.93
CA ASN A 587 -12.75 7.23 10.13
C ASN A 587 -11.76 6.11 9.81
N ASP A 588 -10.68 6.07 10.59
CA ASP A 588 -9.62 5.05 10.67
C ASP A 588 -8.54 4.99 9.57
N SER A 589 -8.59 5.81 8.51
CA SER A 589 -7.57 5.80 7.42
C SER A 589 -6.37 6.77 7.59
N ILE A 590 -6.32 7.61 8.63
CA ILE A 590 -5.09 8.37 9.02
C ILE A 590 -4.30 7.54 10.06
N GLY A 591 -3.77 6.40 9.64
CA GLY A 591 -3.36 5.32 10.54
C GLY A 591 -1.88 5.20 10.91
N VAL A 592 -1.03 6.22 10.72
CA VAL A 592 0.32 6.27 11.34
C VAL A 592 0.66 7.72 11.68
N PRO A 593 0.88 8.07 12.97
CA PRO A 593 1.22 9.43 13.32
C PRO A 593 2.60 9.80 12.76
N SER A 594 2.73 11.04 12.28
CA SER A 594 4.01 11.59 11.85
C SER A 594 4.69 12.27 13.04
N LEU A 595 6.01 12.15 13.12
CA LEU A 595 6.79 12.78 14.19
C LEU A 595 7.26 14.17 13.81
N TYR A 596 7.13 15.12 14.74
CA TYR A 596 7.53 16.52 14.58
C TYR A 596 8.33 17.01 15.78
N TRP A 597 9.45 17.68 15.52
CA TRP A 597 10.25 18.38 16.51
C TRP A 597 9.53 19.62 17.03
N ILE A 598 9.55 19.77 18.35
CA ILE A 598 9.03 20.94 19.04
C ILE A 598 10.08 22.04 19.08
N LYS A 599 9.63 23.28 18.88
CA LYS A 599 10.46 24.48 18.89
C LYS A 599 10.17 25.31 20.13
N TYR A 600 11.25 25.87 20.67
CA TYR A 600 11.24 26.64 21.90
C TYR A 600 11.97 28.00 21.76
N SER A 601 12.54 28.32 20.59
CA SER A 601 13.26 29.59 20.41
C SER A 601 12.31 30.67 19.88
N ASP A 602 12.48 31.91 20.34
CA ASP A 602 11.75 33.06 19.81
C ASP A 602 12.05 33.31 18.33
N GLU A 603 13.26 32.95 17.87
CA GLU A 603 13.65 33.06 16.46
C GLU A 603 12.85 32.09 15.57
N ASP A 604 12.66 30.84 15.99
CA ASP A 604 11.83 29.87 15.26
C ASP A 604 10.36 30.33 15.22
N VAL A 605 9.83 30.88 16.33
CA VAL A 605 8.47 31.45 16.40
C VAL A 605 8.35 32.63 15.43
N ALA A 606 9.28 33.59 15.49
CA ALA A 606 9.28 34.77 14.65
C ALA A 606 9.33 34.41 13.16
N HIS A 607 10.22 33.50 12.77
CA HIS A 607 10.33 33.05 11.38
C HIS A 607 9.02 32.38 10.90
N THR A 608 8.36 31.63 11.77
CA THR A 608 7.10 30.95 11.42
C THR A 608 5.99 31.97 11.20
N LEU A 609 5.84 32.92 12.12
CA LEU A 609 4.87 34.01 12.01
C LEU A 609 5.12 34.88 10.77
N ASP A 610 6.37 35.28 10.53
CA ASP A 610 6.73 36.07 9.35
C ASP A 610 6.39 35.33 8.04
N SER A 611 6.59 34.01 8.00
CA SER A 611 6.26 33.20 6.81
C SER A 611 4.76 33.09 6.52
N LEU A 612 3.92 33.26 7.55
CA LEU A 612 2.45 33.23 7.45
C LEU A 612 1.87 34.65 7.24
N GLY A 613 2.62 35.70 7.58
CA GLY A 613 2.11 37.07 7.64
C GLY A 613 1.43 37.57 6.37
N GLU A 614 2.06 37.39 5.20
CA GLU A 614 1.47 37.82 3.91
C GLU A 614 0.17 37.09 3.57
N SER A 615 0.10 35.78 3.86
CA SER A 615 -1.11 34.98 3.67
C SER A 615 -2.21 35.40 4.63
N LEU A 616 -1.88 35.67 5.90
CA LEU A 616 -2.83 36.19 6.88
C LEU A 616 -3.35 37.57 6.48
N GLU A 617 -2.50 38.47 5.99
CA GLU A 617 -2.93 39.77 5.47
C GLU A 617 -3.99 39.62 4.37
N SER A 618 -3.66 38.80 3.37
CA SER A 618 -4.53 38.53 2.23
C SER A 618 -5.89 37.95 2.69
N ILE A 619 -5.89 37.11 3.71
CA ILE A 619 -7.14 36.58 4.31
C ILE A 619 -7.94 37.70 4.97
N PHE A 620 -7.31 38.54 5.79
CA PHE A 620 -7.99 39.63 6.48
C PHE A 620 -8.54 40.70 5.52
N GLU A 621 -7.93 40.90 4.35
CA GLU A 621 -8.47 41.77 3.30
C GLU A 621 -9.83 41.28 2.78
N LEU A 622 -10.07 39.95 2.76
CA LEU A 622 -11.35 39.36 2.34
C LEU A 622 -12.50 39.79 3.26
N LYS A 623 -12.23 40.12 4.53
CA LYS A 623 -13.22 40.61 5.51
C LYS A 623 -14.01 41.81 5.00
N ASN A 624 -13.40 42.63 4.13
CA ASN A 624 -14.04 43.81 3.54
C ASN A 624 -14.81 43.51 2.23
N LYS A 625 -14.64 42.32 1.66
CA LYS A 625 -15.20 41.89 0.37
C LYS A 625 -16.41 40.95 0.54
N VAL A 626 -16.62 40.39 1.72
CA VAL A 626 -17.67 39.40 1.98
C VAL A 626 -18.58 39.81 3.14
N SER A 627 -19.75 39.17 3.25
CA SER A 627 -20.62 39.32 4.41
C SER A 627 -19.96 38.81 5.69
N ILE A 628 -20.45 39.25 6.86
CA ILE A 628 -19.95 38.74 8.15
C ILE A 628 -20.11 37.22 8.29
N GLU A 629 -21.17 36.65 7.72
CA GLU A 629 -21.41 35.20 7.72
C GLU A 629 -20.36 34.45 6.90
N ASN A 630 -19.98 34.99 5.75
CA ASN A 630 -18.94 34.41 4.89
C ASN A 630 -17.54 34.61 5.48
N TRP A 631 -17.28 35.76 6.12
CA TRP A 631 -16.05 35.98 6.88
C TRP A 631 -15.91 34.93 7.99
N ASN A 632 -16.97 34.67 8.75
CA ASN A 632 -16.92 33.68 9.83
C ASN A 632 -16.57 32.28 9.31
N GLN A 633 -17.09 31.89 8.13
CA GLN A 633 -16.71 30.63 7.47
C GLN A 633 -15.22 30.62 7.08
N ILE A 634 -14.73 31.69 6.43
CA ILE A 634 -13.32 31.81 6.00
C ILE A 634 -12.38 31.79 7.21
N ALA A 635 -12.70 32.54 8.26
CA ALA A 635 -11.92 32.62 9.49
C ALA A 635 -11.89 31.27 10.22
N TYR A 636 -13.02 30.57 10.30
CA TYR A 636 -13.08 29.21 10.86
C TYR A 636 -12.20 28.22 10.08
N CYS A 637 -12.26 28.25 8.74
CA CYS A 637 -11.37 27.43 7.89
C CYS A 637 -9.90 27.77 8.09
N THR A 638 -9.58 29.06 8.20
CA THR A 638 -8.22 29.56 8.42
C THR A 638 -7.67 29.01 9.73
N THR A 639 -8.46 29.12 10.81
CA THR A 639 -8.11 28.56 12.12
C THR A 639 -7.94 27.04 12.05
N ALA A 640 -8.80 26.33 11.31
CA ALA A 640 -8.69 24.89 11.10
C ALA A 640 -7.38 24.48 10.42
N ILE A 641 -6.97 25.19 9.36
CA ILE A 641 -5.73 24.93 8.63
C ILE A 641 -4.52 25.12 9.54
N LEU A 642 -4.53 26.15 10.38
CA LEU A 642 -3.38 26.52 11.21
C LEU A 642 -3.33 25.79 12.56
N LEU A 643 -4.38 25.07 12.95
CA LEU A 643 -4.52 24.53 14.30
C LEU A 643 -3.35 23.64 14.73
N GLU A 644 -2.85 22.77 13.85
CA GLU A 644 -1.71 21.89 14.18
C GLU A 644 -0.43 22.68 14.48
N ILE A 645 -0.25 23.87 13.89
CA ILE A 645 1.00 24.63 14.01
C ILE A 645 1.22 25.14 15.44
N LEU A 646 0.14 25.43 16.17
CA LEU A 646 0.18 25.88 17.56
C LEU A 646 0.98 24.89 18.42
N TYR A 647 0.71 23.60 18.23
CA TYR A 647 1.30 22.50 19.00
C TYR A 647 2.76 22.19 18.65
N LEU A 648 3.34 22.84 17.65
CA LEU A 648 4.75 22.72 17.30
C LEU A 648 5.65 23.68 18.10
N PHE A 649 5.06 24.64 18.82
CA PHE A 649 5.77 25.64 19.60
C PHE A 649 5.40 25.52 21.08
N LYS A 650 6.40 25.60 21.96
CA LYS A 650 6.21 25.50 23.41
C LYS A 650 7.03 26.58 24.13
N ASP A 651 6.69 26.85 25.39
CA ASP A 651 7.38 27.84 26.20
C ASP A 651 8.84 27.50 26.46
N GLU A 652 9.68 28.54 26.49
CA GLU A 652 11.13 28.41 26.60
C GLU A 652 11.58 27.73 27.89
N GLN A 653 10.80 27.83 28.96
CA GLN A 653 11.06 27.14 30.22
C GLN A 653 11.15 25.61 30.06
N TYR A 654 10.53 25.04 29.02
CA TYR A 654 10.56 23.61 28.70
C TYR A 654 11.63 23.22 27.67
N SER A 655 12.47 24.16 27.22
CA SER A 655 13.47 23.93 26.16
C SER A 655 14.48 22.82 26.47
N THR A 656 14.67 22.49 27.75
CA THR A 656 15.58 21.42 28.22
C THR A 656 15.05 20.00 27.99
N GLU A 657 13.77 19.84 27.64
CA GLU A 657 13.14 18.52 27.42
C GLU A 657 13.43 17.94 26.03
N LYS A 658 13.73 18.78 25.03
CA LYS A 658 13.98 18.42 23.63
C LYS A 658 12.98 17.38 23.12
N GLU A 659 11.75 17.82 22.87
CA GLU A 659 10.64 16.95 22.53
C GLU A 659 10.44 16.72 21.02
N ALA A 660 9.86 15.57 20.69
CA ALA A 660 9.18 15.31 19.43
C ALA A 660 7.74 14.86 19.72
N ARG A 661 6.78 15.30 18.92
CA ARG A 661 5.36 14.90 19.03
C ARG A 661 4.95 14.04 17.86
N ALA A 662 4.15 13.02 18.14
CA ALA A 662 3.45 12.24 17.16
C ALA A 662 2.09 12.91 16.90
N LEU A 663 1.90 13.49 15.73
CA LEU A 663 0.65 14.15 15.35
C LEU A 663 -0.22 13.21 14.51
N SER A 664 -1.51 13.18 14.85
CA SER A 664 -2.60 12.70 14.01
C SER A 664 -3.71 13.74 14.06
N VAL A 665 -4.51 13.86 13.01
CA VAL A 665 -5.70 14.71 13.05
C VAL A 665 -6.86 13.82 13.40
N MET A 666 -7.55 14.12 14.50
CA MET A 666 -8.76 13.42 14.90
C MET A 666 -9.85 14.44 15.18
N ASN A 667 -11.07 14.10 14.77
CA ASN A 667 -12.24 14.85 15.19
C ASN A 667 -12.40 14.67 16.70
N ILE A 668 -12.60 15.75 17.45
CA ILE A 668 -12.76 15.72 18.91
C ILE A 668 -14.01 14.91 19.35
N GLY A 669 -14.94 14.63 18.42
CA GLY A 669 -16.03 13.67 18.57
C GLY A 669 -15.67 12.18 18.46
N ASN A 670 -14.41 11.83 18.19
CA ASN A 670 -13.97 10.43 18.13
C ASN A 670 -14.08 9.76 19.50
N SER A 671 -14.58 8.52 19.56
CA SER A 671 -14.76 7.77 20.82
C SER A 671 -13.47 7.54 21.61
N ARG A 672 -12.31 7.72 20.97
CA ARG A 672 -10.99 7.65 21.61
C ARG A 672 -10.64 8.90 22.41
N ILE A 673 -11.32 10.03 22.18
CA ILE A 673 -11.05 11.30 22.84
C ILE A 673 -11.99 11.45 24.03
N LYS A 674 -11.42 11.75 25.19
CA LYS A 674 -12.14 11.76 26.46
C LYS A 674 -11.81 13.03 27.23
N MET A 675 -12.78 13.56 27.96
CA MET A 675 -12.52 14.60 28.96
C MET A 675 -11.83 13.99 30.17
N ASP A 676 -10.90 14.74 30.72
CA ASP A 676 -10.35 14.43 32.03
C ASP A 676 -11.36 14.76 33.14
N GLU A 677 -11.83 13.73 33.83
CA GLU A 677 -12.77 13.86 34.95
C GLU A 677 -12.13 14.54 36.18
N ARG A 678 -10.79 14.61 36.26
CA ARG A 678 -10.05 15.23 37.37
C ARG A 678 -9.71 16.69 37.13
N ALA A 679 -9.60 17.10 35.88
CA ALA A 679 -9.28 18.45 35.46
C ALA A 679 -10.22 18.90 34.33
N PRO A 680 -11.39 19.48 34.67
CA PRO A 680 -12.37 19.94 33.69
C PRO A 680 -11.73 20.86 32.65
N GLY A 681 -11.90 20.56 31.36
CA GLY A 681 -11.34 21.33 30.23
C GLY A 681 -10.14 20.69 29.54
N HIS A 682 -9.51 19.69 30.14
CA HIS A 682 -8.44 18.92 29.49
C HIS A 682 -9.00 17.71 28.74
N LEU A 683 -8.46 17.45 27.55
CA LEU A 683 -8.80 16.29 26.73
C LEU A 683 -7.68 15.27 26.83
N TYR A 684 -7.95 14.00 26.58
CA TYR A 684 -6.90 13.01 26.29
C TYR A 684 -7.39 12.03 25.23
N CYS A 685 -6.46 11.43 24.51
CA CYS A 685 -6.78 10.44 23.50
C CYS A 685 -6.23 9.06 23.88
N GLU A 686 -7.05 8.05 23.60
CA GLU A 686 -6.69 6.65 23.64
C GLU A 686 -6.12 6.24 22.27
N THR A 687 -4.91 5.67 22.23
CA THR A 687 -4.29 5.23 20.96
C THR A 687 -4.36 3.71 20.82
N ALA A 688 -4.36 3.20 19.59
CA ALA A 688 -4.09 1.78 19.35
C ALA A 688 -2.68 1.39 19.84
N PRO A 689 -2.41 0.11 20.16
CA PRO A 689 -1.11 -0.30 20.68
C PRO A 689 -0.08 -0.26 19.56
N PHE A 690 0.66 0.85 19.43
CA PHE A 690 1.81 0.92 18.55
C PHE A 690 3.03 0.35 19.29
N LEU A 691 3.26 -0.93 19.04
CA LEU A 691 4.31 -1.68 19.70
C LEU A 691 5.67 -1.22 19.16
N PHE A 692 6.59 -0.83 20.05
CA PHE A 692 7.97 -0.42 19.71
C PHE A 692 8.84 -1.63 19.31
N LYS A 693 8.50 -2.23 18.16
CA LYS A 693 9.07 -3.50 17.65
C LYS A 693 10.35 -3.33 16.83
N LEU A 694 10.84 -2.10 16.70
CA LEU A 694 12.02 -1.83 15.88
C LEU A 694 13.23 -2.49 16.51
N LYS A 695 14.14 -3.00 15.67
CA LYS A 695 15.44 -3.50 16.12
C LYS A 695 16.13 -2.38 16.92
N ASP A 696 16.76 -2.75 18.02
CA ASP A 696 17.44 -1.83 18.95
C ASP A 696 16.49 -0.96 19.80
N SER A 697 15.22 -1.33 19.91
CA SER A 697 14.31 -0.73 20.90
C SER A 697 14.65 -1.22 22.31
N GLU A 698 14.39 -0.39 23.33
CA GLU A 698 14.66 -0.70 24.73
C GLU A 698 13.41 -0.50 25.59
N ILE A 699 13.19 -1.40 26.55
CA ILE A 699 12.27 -1.23 27.67
C ILE A 699 13.11 -1.08 28.94
N VAL A 700 13.12 0.12 29.49
CA VAL A 700 13.90 0.49 30.66
C VAL A 700 13.00 0.55 31.88
N LEU A 701 13.31 -0.25 32.89
CA LEU A 701 12.59 -0.27 34.16
C LEU A 701 13.07 0.88 35.05
N GLY A 702 12.12 1.57 35.69
CA GLY A 702 12.42 2.64 36.64
C GLY A 702 13.29 2.15 37.81
N PRO A 703 14.07 3.07 38.41
CA PRO A 703 15.04 2.72 39.45
C PRO A 703 14.42 2.12 40.72
N LYS A 704 13.15 2.44 41.03
CA LYS A 704 12.42 1.97 42.22
C LYS A 704 11.48 0.80 41.97
N VAL A 705 11.44 0.19 40.78
CA VAL A 705 10.61 -1.00 40.53
C VAL A 705 10.94 -2.08 41.59
N PRO A 706 9.97 -2.56 42.40
CA PRO A 706 10.25 -3.37 43.60
C PRO A 706 10.91 -4.72 43.30
N THR A 707 10.53 -5.34 42.18
CA THR A 707 11.03 -6.64 41.74
C THR A 707 11.52 -6.57 40.29
N PRO A 708 12.70 -5.96 40.03
CA PRO A 708 13.19 -5.76 38.66
C PRO A 708 13.42 -7.06 37.92
N ALA A 709 13.94 -8.10 38.58
CA ALA A 709 14.20 -9.39 37.97
C ALA A 709 12.91 -10.07 37.47
N ALA A 710 11.86 -10.11 38.29
CA ALA A 710 10.56 -10.66 37.92
C ALA A 710 9.92 -9.85 36.77
N SER A 711 10.03 -8.53 36.82
CA SER A 711 9.51 -7.63 35.78
C SER A 711 10.23 -7.83 34.44
N ILE A 712 11.56 -7.92 34.46
CA ILE A 712 12.37 -8.23 33.26
C ILE A 712 11.98 -9.58 32.68
N TRP A 713 11.83 -10.61 33.52
CA TRP A 713 11.42 -11.94 33.08
C TRP A 713 10.04 -11.92 32.41
N ASN A 714 9.07 -11.26 33.04
CA ASN A 714 7.69 -11.15 32.53
C ASN A 714 7.65 -10.43 31.17
N ILE A 715 8.35 -9.30 31.03
CA ILE A 715 8.43 -8.56 29.76
C ILE A 715 9.10 -9.42 28.67
N ARG A 716 10.22 -10.08 28.98
CA ARG A 716 10.90 -10.95 28.01
C ARG A 716 10.05 -12.13 27.57
N TYR A 717 9.30 -12.73 28.50
CA TYR A 717 8.35 -13.80 28.19
C TYR A 717 7.29 -13.33 27.18
N ARG A 718 6.68 -12.16 27.41
CA ARG A 718 5.69 -11.58 26.49
C ARG A 718 6.30 -11.21 25.13
N LEU A 719 7.49 -10.63 25.10
CA LEU A 719 8.21 -10.33 23.85
C LEU A 719 8.53 -11.61 23.06
N SER A 720 8.84 -12.71 23.74
CA SER A 720 9.10 -14.01 23.11
C SER A 720 7.84 -14.58 22.46
N ARG A 721 6.69 -14.49 23.14
CA ARG A 721 5.38 -14.89 22.58
C ARG A 721 5.00 -14.08 21.34
N LEU A 722 5.48 -12.85 21.23
CA LEU A 722 5.28 -11.97 20.08
C LEU A 722 6.34 -12.12 18.97
N GLY A 723 7.35 -12.98 19.14
CA GLY A 723 8.39 -13.21 18.14
C GLY A 723 9.34 -12.01 17.91
N ILE A 724 9.55 -11.19 18.95
CA ILE A 724 10.36 -9.95 18.86
C ILE A 724 11.37 -9.80 20.01
N ALA A 725 11.58 -10.85 20.81
CA ALA A 725 12.53 -10.81 21.93
C ALA A 725 13.99 -10.54 21.51
N ASP A 726 14.34 -10.85 20.26
CA ASP A 726 15.63 -10.58 19.64
C ASP A 726 15.83 -9.11 19.23
N LYS A 727 14.74 -8.34 19.13
CA LYS A 727 14.74 -6.94 18.66
C LYS A 727 14.71 -5.93 19.79
N VAL A 728 14.20 -6.32 20.96
CA VAL A 728 13.91 -5.42 22.07
C VAL A 728 14.72 -5.79 23.31
N THR A 729 15.55 -4.85 23.79
CA THR A 729 16.34 -5.04 25.00
C THR A 729 15.54 -4.62 26.24
N VAL A 730 15.54 -5.46 27.28
CA VAL A 730 14.89 -5.13 28.57
C VAL A 730 15.95 -5.00 29.65
N ARG A 731 16.02 -3.83 30.31
CA ARG A 731 17.05 -3.52 31.33
C ARG A 731 16.51 -2.62 32.44
N LYS A 732 17.23 -2.57 33.56
CA LYS A 732 17.01 -1.56 34.61
C LYS A 732 17.65 -0.22 34.21
N SER A 733 17.03 0.89 34.60
CA SER A 733 17.66 2.21 34.51
C SER A 733 18.93 2.26 35.35
N LYS A 734 19.96 2.93 34.84
CA LYS A 734 21.23 3.17 35.56
C LYS A 734 21.20 4.48 36.36
N VAL A 735 20.11 5.24 36.28
CA VAL A 735 19.96 6.52 36.98
C VAL A 735 20.00 6.27 38.48
N PRO A 736 20.94 6.88 39.22
CA PRO A 736 20.93 6.84 40.66
C PRO A 736 19.72 7.63 41.17
N TYR A 737 18.83 6.96 41.88
CA TYR A 737 17.74 7.65 42.59
C TYR A 737 18.31 8.19 43.90
N ARG A 738 18.25 9.51 44.09
CA ARG A 738 18.60 10.15 45.36
C ARG A 738 17.43 10.17 46.31
#